data_AF-A0A928EM97-F1
#
_entry.id   AF-A0A928EM97-F1
#
_cell.length_a   1.000
_cell.length_b   1.000
_cell.length_c   1.000
_cell.angle_alpha   90.00
_cell.angle_beta   90.00
_cell.angle_gamma   90.00
#
_symmetry.space_group_name_H-M   'P 1'
#
loop_
_entity.id
_entity.type
_entity.pdbx_description
1 polymer ?
#
loop_
_entity_poly.entity_id
_entity_poly.type
_entity_poly.pdbx_seq_one_letter_code
_entity_poly.pdbx_strand_id
1 'polypeptide(L)'
;MEDNMSNNIDNKQNDYLALAEEKKTAKVSDTKKSASSTKKTAEDKKLEAAKKAADKKAADAAKRAAEKKKAADKKAADEKKKADEAAKRAAAKKVAEEKKKADEAAKKAAAKKAADEKKKAGEAKKAADAAKKTNAKKASDDKKKSSSSSASKNTSASKKATSATKTEAEKKNSTSEKKPSKLKYLGGLLFAKMLKGGASELHANAEEVNKLNVFPVPDGDTGDNMTMTIESGVASLNNIETDDLAEVLKVASKGMLLGARGNSGVILSQFFAGMAKGLENVENADSAKIAHALELGVEQAYNSVMTPTEGTILTVAREAVEYAVSRLNSKSTVQSLFSDLVKEMNASLERTPEILPVLGEAGVVDSGGAGLLYIIDGLNRVLNGEEIEETESLVPMHHAASVDATGSFGPDSVMEYGYCTELLVQLMNKKIKANPFDIDALKIFLATIGDSIVAFQTDSIVKIHVHTMTPEKVLRHMRKFGEFLTVKIENMSVQHTELRSPDDSKPIIAPDEPKKKYGIVAVSNGAGISELFRQFGADEIVEGGQTNNPSTCDFIDAFGKINAENIFVFPNNGNIIMAAAQAAEIYEGAKVYVIPSKSIGAGYVALSSMNFEGSEPEALLGEAEEAIGRIVAASISPAIRDADMNGVHVNEGDTIGIVAKEIVISEPTREAAAHGLVDKLLESGDKFMLTVFYGKDATAEESSELEAYILAKHPTVETYFIDGGQEVYPYLFVAE
;
A
#
# COMPACT_ATOMS: atom_id res chain seq x y z
N MET A 1 -3.63 69.82 -40.69
CA MET A 1 -4.64 70.06 -41.74
C MET A 1 -3.93 69.94 -43.07
N GLU A 2 -4.44 69.03 -43.89
CA GLU A 2 -4.29 68.95 -45.36
C GLU A 2 -2.97 68.49 -46.01
N ASP A 3 -2.20 67.58 -45.40
CA ASP A 3 -1.23 66.79 -46.20
C ASP A 3 -0.94 65.37 -45.67
N ASN A 4 -1.83 64.81 -44.84
CA ASN A 4 -1.69 63.42 -44.34
C ASN A 4 -2.98 62.59 -44.44
N MET A 5 -3.89 62.96 -45.34
CA MET A 5 -5.16 62.25 -45.58
C MET A 5 -5.31 61.67 -46.99
N SER A 6 -4.41 61.95 -47.94
CA SER A 6 -4.52 61.41 -49.30
C SER A 6 -3.81 60.05 -49.50
N ASN A 7 -2.90 59.64 -48.62
CA ASN A 7 -2.21 58.34 -48.73
C ASN A 7 -2.89 57.18 -47.99
N ASN A 8 -4.08 57.39 -47.40
CA ASN A 8 -4.82 56.35 -46.67
C ASN A 8 -6.18 55.98 -47.32
N ILE A 9 -6.46 56.52 -48.51
CA ILE A 9 -7.68 56.23 -49.29
C ILE A 9 -7.36 55.24 -50.43
N ASP A 10 -6.16 55.28 -51.01
CA ASP A 10 -5.78 54.37 -52.10
C ASP A 10 -5.51 52.92 -51.64
N ASN A 11 -5.11 52.69 -50.38
CA ASN A 11 -4.93 51.33 -49.85
C ASN A 11 -6.25 50.67 -49.40
N LYS A 12 -7.31 51.45 -49.13
CA LYS A 12 -8.63 50.88 -48.75
C LYS A 12 -9.56 50.64 -49.93
N GLN A 13 -9.28 51.22 -51.09
CA GLN A 13 -10.04 50.96 -52.33
C GLN A 13 -9.59 49.67 -53.04
N ASN A 14 -8.32 49.27 -52.91
CA ASN A 14 -7.81 48.01 -53.47
C ASN A 14 -8.27 46.77 -52.67
N ASP A 15 -8.40 46.85 -51.35
CA ASP A 15 -8.92 45.75 -50.52
C ASP A 15 -10.42 45.47 -50.75
N TYR A 16 -11.22 46.49 -51.07
CA TYR A 16 -12.64 46.29 -51.40
C TYR A 16 -12.87 45.72 -52.81
N LEU A 17 -11.94 45.90 -53.74
CA LEU A 17 -12.01 45.30 -55.08
C LEU A 17 -11.53 43.83 -55.08
N ALA A 18 -10.54 43.47 -54.26
CA ALA A 18 -10.10 42.08 -54.08
C ALA A 18 -11.17 41.20 -53.40
N LEU A 19 -11.89 41.72 -52.40
CA LEU A 19 -13.00 41.02 -51.74
C LEU A 19 -14.28 40.89 -52.61
N ALA A 20 -14.40 41.71 -53.67
CA ALA A 20 -15.52 41.65 -54.62
C ALA A 20 -15.28 40.65 -55.77
N GLU A 21 -14.03 40.32 -56.09
CA GLU A 21 -13.67 39.27 -57.07
C GLU A 21 -13.67 37.87 -56.44
N GLU A 22 -13.24 37.71 -55.18
CA GLU A 22 -13.33 36.43 -54.45
C GLU A 22 -14.79 35.98 -54.17
N LYS A 23 -15.71 36.93 -53.99
CA LYS A 23 -17.15 36.62 -53.83
C LYS A 23 -17.89 36.36 -55.15
N LYS A 24 -17.27 36.63 -56.31
CA LYS A 24 -17.79 36.25 -57.63
C LYS A 24 -17.30 34.88 -58.10
N THR A 25 -16.13 34.42 -57.66
CA THR A 25 -15.64 33.06 -57.91
C THR A 25 -16.28 32.02 -56.98
N ALA A 26 -16.72 32.40 -55.78
CA ALA A 26 -17.44 31.51 -54.87
C ALA A 26 -18.96 31.34 -55.16
N LYS A 27 -19.56 32.17 -56.05
CA LYS A 27 -21.00 32.10 -56.38
C LYS A 27 -21.32 31.52 -57.76
N VAL A 28 -20.30 31.08 -58.51
CA VAL A 28 -20.43 30.38 -59.81
C VAL A 28 -20.18 28.87 -59.67
N SER A 29 -19.71 28.39 -58.52
CA SER A 29 -19.55 26.96 -58.19
C SER A 29 -20.80 26.28 -57.60
N ASP A 30 -21.77 27.05 -57.07
CA ASP A 30 -22.96 26.51 -56.38
C ASP A 30 -24.27 26.52 -57.17
N THR A 31 -24.26 26.98 -58.44
CA THR A 31 -25.47 27.00 -59.29
C THR A 31 -25.38 26.10 -60.54
N LYS A 32 -24.47 25.11 -60.53
CA LYS A 32 -24.39 24.08 -61.59
C LYS A 32 -24.30 22.63 -61.10
N LYS A 33 -24.72 22.34 -59.86
CA LYS A 33 -24.87 20.96 -59.34
C LYS A 33 -26.31 20.56 -58.97
N SER A 34 -27.30 21.27 -59.51
CA SER A 34 -28.72 20.87 -59.44
C SER A 34 -29.36 20.69 -60.81
N ALA A 35 -28.68 20.02 -61.75
CA ALA A 35 -29.32 19.43 -62.93
C ALA A 35 -28.31 18.56 -63.71
N SER A 36 -28.26 17.25 -63.45
CA SER A 36 -27.90 16.22 -64.44
C SER A 36 -27.87 14.84 -63.79
N SER A 37 -29.04 14.24 -63.67
CA SER A 37 -29.19 12.79 -63.74
C SER A 37 -28.80 12.33 -65.15
N THR A 38 -27.66 11.63 -65.34
CA THR A 38 -27.57 10.42 -66.19
C THR A 38 -26.16 9.80 -66.24
N LYS A 39 -26.15 8.46 -66.11
CA LYS A 39 -25.15 7.49 -66.61
C LYS A 39 -23.70 7.57 -66.09
N LYS A 40 -23.41 6.79 -65.02
CA LYS A 40 -22.07 6.22 -64.81
C LYS A 40 -21.66 5.47 -66.08
N THR A 41 -20.48 5.77 -66.61
CA THR A 41 -19.95 5.08 -67.80
C THR A 41 -19.71 3.60 -67.48
N ALA A 42 -19.67 2.74 -68.52
CA ALA A 42 -19.40 1.32 -68.33
C ALA A 42 -18.01 1.07 -67.68
N GLU A 43 -17.07 1.98 -67.89
CA GLU A 43 -15.73 1.96 -67.31
C GLU A 43 -15.74 2.24 -65.80
N ASP A 44 -16.47 3.25 -65.34
CA ASP A 44 -16.58 3.59 -63.92
C ASP A 44 -17.19 2.45 -63.09
N LYS A 45 -18.21 1.78 -63.64
CA LYS A 45 -18.81 0.60 -62.99
C LYS A 45 -17.85 -0.59 -62.95
N LYS A 46 -16.99 -0.73 -63.96
CA LYS A 46 -15.97 -1.79 -64.04
C LYS A 46 -14.85 -1.55 -63.02
N LEU A 47 -14.43 -0.30 -62.86
CA LEU A 47 -13.43 0.13 -61.88
C LEU A 47 -13.94 -0.03 -60.43
N GLU A 48 -15.19 0.37 -60.17
CA GLU A 48 -15.82 0.21 -58.85
C GLU A 48 -16.03 -1.28 -58.49
N ALA A 49 -16.40 -2.12 -59.47
CA ALA A 49 -16.50 -3.56 -59.29
C ALA A 49 -15.12 -4.21 -59.04
N ALA A 50 -14.08 -3.77 -59.75
CA ALA A 50 -12.71 -4.25 -59.54
C ALA A 50 -12.19 -3.88 -58.15
N LYS A 51 -12.45 -2.65 -57.67
CA LYS A 51 -12.07 -2.19 -56.33
C LYS A 51 -12.78 -2.99 -55.24
N LYS A 52 -14.11 -3.17 -55.34
CA LYS A 52 -14.87 -4.02 -54.40
C LYS A 52 -14.40 -5.48 -54.39
N ALA A 53 -13.99 -6.02 -55.53
CA ALA A 53 -13.43 -7.37 -55.61
C ALA A 53 -12.04 -7.47 -54.97
N ALA A 54 -11.20 -6.44 -55.11
CA ALA A 54 -9.89 -6.36 -54.46
C ALA A 54 -10.03 -6.22 -52.93
N ASP A 55 -10.91 -5.34 -52.46
CA ASP A 55 -11.18 -5.13 -51.03
C ASP A 55 -11.73 -6.41 -50.38
N LYS A 56 -12.62 -7.13 -51.07
CA LYS A 56 -13.12 -8.44 -50.60
C LYS A 56 -12.01 -9.49 -50.52
N LYS A 57 -11.12 -9.56 -51.52
CA LYS A 57 -9.95 -10.46 -51.48
C LYS A 57 -9.00 -10.12 -50.33
N ALA A 58 -8.77 -8.84 -50.05
CA ALA A 58 -7.93 -8.41 -48.94
C ALA A 58 -8.56 -8.77 -47.59
N ALA A 59 -9.86 -8.56 -47.43
CA ALA A 59 -10.60 -8.95 -46.22
C ALA A 59 -10.59 -10.48 -45.99
N ASP A 60 -10.79 -11.27 -47.04
CA ASP A 60 -10.74 -12.74 -46.96
C ASP A 60 -9.32 -13.24 -46.63
N ALA A 61 -8.28 -12.58 -47.14
CA ALA A 61 -6.88 -12.90 -46.80
C ALA A 61 -6.55 -12.56 -45.34
N ALA A 62 -6.98 -11.39 -44.86
CA ALA A 62 -6.81 -10.98 -43.46
C ALA A 62 -7.53 -11.93 -42.49
N LYS A 63 -8.75 -12.37 -42.83
CA LYS A 63 -9.51 -13.35 -42.05
C LYS A 63 -8.78 -14.70 -41.96
N ARG A 64 -8.23 -15.20 -43.07
CA ARG A 64 -7.45 -16.44 -43.10
C ARG A 64 -6.14 -16.32 -42.30
N ALA A 65 -5.50 -15.15 -42.32
CA ALA A 65 -4.30 -14.90 -41.51
C ALA A 65 -4.63 -14.89 -40.01
N ALA A 66 -5.74 -14.25 -39.61
CA ALA A 66 -6.21 -14.23 -38.23
C ALA A 66 -6.60 -15.64 -37.72
N GLU A 67 -7.25 -16.45 -38.55
CA GLU A 67 -7.58 -17.85 -38.21
C GLU A 67 -6.32 -18.71 -38.05
N LYS A 68 -5.30 -18.52 -38.90
CA LYS A 68 -4.00 -19.20 -38.76
C LYS A 68 -3.27 -18.77 -37.49
N LYS A 69 -3.27 -17.49 -37.15
CA LYS A 69 -2.66 -16.97 -35.91
C LYS A 69 -3.35 -17.57 -34.68
N LYS A 70 -4.69 -17.55 -34.62
CA LYS A 70 -5.45 -18.20 -33.54
C LYS A 70 -5.16 -19.70 -33.39
N ALA A 71 -4.96 -20.41 -34.50
CA ALA A 71 -4.60 -21.83 -34.46
C ALA A 71 -3.16 -22.06 -33.94
N ALA A 72 -2.22 -21.19 -34.31
CA ALA A 72 -0.84 -21.22 -33.81
C ALA A 72 -0.78 -20.89 -32.31
N ASP A 73 -1.47 -19.85 -31.87
CA ASP A 73 -1.53 -19.43 -30.47
C ASP A 73 -2.15 -20.53 -29.58
N LYS A 74 -3.22 -21.17 -30.06
CA LYS A 74 -3.83 -22.32 -29.36
C LYS A 74 -2.86 -23.50 -29.23
N LYS A 75 -2.10 -23.80 -30.28
CA LYS A 75 -1.10 -24.88 -30.26
C LYS A 75 0.05 -24.57 -29.29
N ALA A 76 0.53 -23.33 -29.27
CA ALA A 76 1.56 -22.88 -28.34
C ALA A 76 1.07 -22.93 -26.87
N ALA A 77 -0.18 -22.55 -26.61
CA ALA A 77 -0.79 -22.65 -25.28
C ALA A 77 -0.92 -24.11 -24.81
N ASP A 78 -1.32 -25.04 -25.70
CA ASP A 78 -1.43 -26.47 -25.38
C ASP A 78 -0.04 -27.10 -25.13
N GLU A 79 1.00 -26.68 -25.86
CA GLU A 79 2.39 -27.12 -25.63
C GLU A 79 2.95 -26.57 -24.32
N LYS A 80 2.70 -25.29 -24.00
CA LYS A 80 3.08 -24.68 -22.71
C LYS A 80 2.41 -25.40 -21.54
N LYS A 81 1.10 -25.68 -21.64
CA LYS A 81 0.36 -26.43 -20.60
C LYS A 81 0.94 -27.82 -20.34
N LYS A 82 1.38 -28.53 -21.40
CA LYS A 82 2.03 -29.84 -21.26
C LYS A 82 3.41 -29.74 -20.61
N ALA A 83 4.19 -28.70 -20.93
CA ALA A 83 5.49 -28.44 -20.31
C ALA A 83 5.35 -28.12 -18.82
N ASP A 84 4.37 -27.29 -18.45
CA ASP A 84 4.08 -26.93 -17.06
C ASP A 84 3.64 -28.14 -16.23
N GLU A 85 2.80 -29.02 -16.81
CA GLU A 85 2.37 -30.25 -16.14
C GLU A 85 3.53 -31.24 -15.94
N ALA A 86 4.46 -31.32 -16.90
CA ALA A 86 5.67 -32.13 -16.79
C ALA A 86 6.62 -31.57 -15.72
N ALA A 87 6.82 -30.25 -15.67
CA ALA A 87 7.63 -29.58 -14.65
C ALA A 87 7.04 -29.79 -13.24
N LYS A 88 5.72 -29.65 -13.07
CA LYS A 88 5.03 -29.93 -11.80
C LYS A 88 5.23 -31.39 -11.33
N ARG A 89 5.15 -32.36 -12.24
CA ARG A 89 5.41 -33.78 -11.92
C ARG A 89 6.87 -34.04 -11.53
N ALA A 90 7.83 -33.36 -12.16
CA ALA A 90 9.24 -33.46 -11.82
C ALA A 90 9.54 -32.86 -10.44
N ALA A 91 8.99 -31.67 -10.15
CA ALA A 91 9.10 -31.02 -8.85
C ALA A 91 8.50 -31.87 -7.72
N ALA A 92 7.29 -32.42 -7.93
CA ALA A 92 6.65 -33.30 -6.95
C ALA A 92 7.47 -34.57 -6.64
N LYS A 93 8.15 -35.15 -7.65
CA LYS A 93 9.06 -36.28 -7.43
C LYS A 93 10.29 -35.88 -6.62
N LYS A 94 10.87 -34.70 -6.88
CA LYS A 94 12.05 -34.21 -6.17
C LYS A 94 11.73 -33.94 -4.68
N VAL A 95 10.59 -33.29 -4.41
CA VAL A 95 10.08 -33.06 -3.04
C VAL A 95 9.84 -34.37 -2.30
N ALA A 96 9.24 -35.37 -2.97
CA ALA A 96 9.03 -36.69 -2.36
C ALA A 96 10.35 -37.42 -2.04
N GLU A 97 11.38 -37.26 -2.87
CA GLU A 97 12.70 -37.86 -2.64
C GLU A 97 13.45 -37.14 -1.50
N GLU A 98 13.38 -35.81 -1.43
CA GLU A 98 13.95 -35.01 -0.35
C GLU A 98 13.28 -35.31 0.99
N LYS A 99 11.93 -35.41 1.01
CA LYS A 99 11.18 -35.82 2.21
C LYS A 99 11.61 -37.21 2.70
N LYS A 100 11.83 -38.16 1.79
CA LYS A 100 12.31 -39.50 2.15
C LYS A 100 13.72 -39.47 2.75
N LYS A 101 14.62 -38.62 2.21
CA LYS A 101 15.97 -38.42 2.76
C LYS A 101 15.93 -37.76 4.13
N ALA A 102 15.05 -36.77 4.33
CA ALA A 102 14.86 -36.09 5.60
C ALA A 102 14.31 -37.05 6.68
N ASP A 103 13.31 -37.87 6.36
CA ASP A 103 12.77 -38.88 7.28
C ASP A 103 13.82 -39.92 7.70
N GLU A 104 14.71 -40.31 6.78
CA GLU A 104 15.78 -41.26 7.05
C GLU A 104 16.89 -40.64 7.92
N ALA A 105 17.21 -39.35 7.70
CA ALA A 105 18.12 -38.58 8.53
C ALA A 105 17.57 -38.37 9.95
N ALA A 106 16.29 -38.03 10.09
CA ALA A 106 15.60 -37.87 11.36
C ALA A 106 15.60 -39.17 12.18
N LYS A 107 15.37 -40.33 11.54
CA LYS A 107 15.46 -41.65 12.19
C LYS A 107 16.88 -41.95 12.69
N LYS A 108 17.92 -41.61 11.90
CA LYS A 108 19.32 -41.79 12.33
C LYS A 108 19.69 -40.86 13.49
N ALA A 109 19.22 -39.62 13.46
CA ALA A 109 19.44 -38.66 14.55
C ALA A 109 18.75 -39.10 15.85
N ALA A 110 17.50 -39.57 15.77
CA ALA A 110 16.76 -40.11 16.92
C ALA A 110 17.46 -41.36 17.51
N ALA A 111 17.96 -42.26 16.67
CA ALA A 111 18.70 -43.44 17.12
C ALA A 111 20.02 -43.06 17.82
N LYS A 112 20.74 -42.06 17.31
CA LYS A 112 21.96 -41.53 17.94
C LYS A 112 21.68 -40.89 19.30
N LYS A 113 20.64 -40.06 19.39
CA LYS A 113 20.21 -39.41 20.65
C LYS A 113 19.83 -40.44 21.71
N ALA A 114 19.09 -41.49 21.34
CA ALA A 114 18.73 -42.58 22.25
C ALA A 114 19.95 -43.40 22.72
N ALA A 115 20.97 -43.56 21.87
CA ALA A 115 22.23 -44.22 22.24
C ALA A 115 23.06 -43.36 23.21
N ASP A 116 23.13 -42.06 22.98
CA ASP A 116 23.84 -41.11 23.84
C ASP A 116 23.16 -40.97 25.21
N GLU A 117 21.83 -40.96 25.27
CA GLU A 117 21.06 -40.98 26.53
C GLU A 117 21.28 -42.27 27.32
N LYS A 118 21.33 -43.43 26.66
CA LYS A 118 21.68 -44.70 27.32
C LYS A 118 23.11 -44.70 27.86
N LYS A 119 24.06 -44.08 27.14
CA LYS A 119 25.45 -43.96 27.58
C LYS A 119 25.55 -43.03 28.80
N LYS A 120 24.90 -41.87 28.78
CA LYS A 120 24.82 -40.95 29.93
C LYS A 120 24.15 -41.59 31.15
N ALA A 121 23.07 -42.36 30.95
CA ALA A 121 22.42 -43.11 32.04
C ALA A 121 23.33 -44.20 32.63
N GLY A 122 24.12 -44.87 31.79
CA GLY A 122 25.13 -45.85 32.23
C GLY A 122 26.28 -45.23 33.02
N GLU A 123 26.75 -44.06 32.61
CA GLU A 123 27.79 -43.28 33.31
C GLU A 123 27.28 -42.73 34.65
N ALA A 124 26.04 -42.20 34.69
CA ALA A 124 25.39 -41.75 35.91
C ALA A 124 25.20 -42.90 36.92
N LYS A 125 24.86 -44.12 36.45
CA LYS A 125 24.74 -45.30 37.30
C LYS A 125 26.09 -45.74 37.87
N LYS A 126 27.16 -45.73 37.06
CA LYS A 126 28.54 -46.00 37.53
C LYS A 126 29.02 -44.97 38.55
N ALA A 127 28.69 -43.69 38.37
CA ALA A 127 28.99 -42.63 39.32
C ALA A 127 28.23 -42.81 40.65
N ALA A 128 26.95 -43.19 40.61
CA ALA A 128 26.14 -43.49 41.79
C ALA A 128 26.66 -44.71 42.57
N ASP A 129 27.10 -45.77 41.88
CA ASP A 129 27.68 -46.96 42.50
C ASP A 129 29.07 -46.67 43.11
N ALA A 130 29.87 -45.79 42.50
CA ALA A 130 31.13 -45.30 43.06
C ALA A 130 30.92 -44.44 44.31
N ALA A 131 29.88 -43.60 44.33
CA ALA A 131 29.47 -42.81 45.49
C ALA A 131 28.97 -43.68 46.66
N LYS A 132 28.26 -44.77 46.38
CA LYS A 132 27.89 -45.77 47.41
C LYS A 132 29.09 -46.50 48.00
N LYS A 133 30.09 -46.85 47.19
CA LYS A 133 31.34 -47.48 47.68
C LYS A 133 32.20 -46.55 48.52
N THR A 134 32.21 -45.25 48.22
CA THR A 134 32.93 -44.24 49.02
C THR A 134 32.22 -43.93 50.34
N ASN A 135 30.89 -43.90 50.37
CA ASN A 135 30.12 -43.77 51.62
C ASN A 135 30.18 -45.02 52.51
N ALA A 136 30.25 -46.23 51.93
CA ALA A 136 30.47 -47.46 52.69
C ALA A 136 31.88 -47.50 53.34
N LYS A 137 32.88 -46.87 52.72
CA LYS A 137 34.25 -46.77 53.24
C LYS A 137 34.39 -45.70 54.34
N LYS A 138 33.63 -44.60 54.27
CA LYS A 138 33.54 -43.62 55.37
C LYS A 138 32.78 -44.14 56.60
N ALA A 139 31.77 -45.00 56.41
CA ALA A 139 31.04 -45.62 57.51
C ALA A 139 31.82 -46.72 58.27
N SER A 140 32.91 -47.24 57.69
CA SER A 140 33.79 -48.21 58.37
C SER A 140 34.93 -47.57 59.18
N ASP A 141 35.28 -46.30 58.91
CA ASP A 141 36.38 -45.61 59.61
C ASP A 141 35.91 -44.78 60.83
N ASP A 142 34.63 -44.40 60.92
CA ASP A 142 34.07 -43.69 62.08
C ASP A 142 33.56 -44.60 63.22
N LYS A 143 33.72 -45.93 63.10
CA LYS A 143 33.31 -46.90 64.13
C LYS A 143 34.43 -47.28 65.11
N LYS A 144 35.50 -46.47 65.16
CA LYS A 144 36.67 -46.67 66.03
C LYS A 144 37.10 -45.39 66.75
N LYS A 145 36.16 -44.63 67.31
CA LYS A 145 36.43 -43.64 68.37
C LYS A 145 35.15 -43.37 69.17
N SER A 146 35.34 -43.18 70.48
CA SER A 146 34.40 -42.78 71.53
C SER A 146 33.24 -43.73 71.86
N SER A 147 33.58 -44.76 72.64
CA SER A 147 32.81 -45.13 73.83
C SER A 147 32.86 -44.00 74.87
N SER A 148 31.71 -43.59 75.42
CA SER A 148 31.43 -43.50 76.87
C SER A 148 30.43 -42.41 77.25
N SER A 149 29.67 -42.75 78.28
CA SER A 149 28.78 -41.95 79.13
C SER A 149 27.32 -41.79 78.68
N SER A 150 26.51 -42.65 79.30
CA SER A 150 25.07 -42.58 79.47
C SER A 150 24.72 -41.84 80.76
N ALA A 151 23.73 -40.95 80.72
CA ALA A 151 22.75 -40.58 81.75
C ALA A 151 22.10 -39.26 81.30
N SER A 152 20.87 -38.84 81.62
CA SER A 152 19.63 -39.41 82.16
C SER A 152 18.70 -38.19 82.31
N LYS A 153 17.39 -38.35 82.06
CA LYS A 153 16.27 -37.58 82.65
C LYS A 153 16.02 -36.10 82.28
N ASN A 154 14.83 -35.92 81.67
CA ASN A 154 13.65 -35.14 82.13
C ASN A 154 13.64 -33.60 82.25
N THR A 155 12.53 -33.07 81.69
CA THR A 155 11.62 -31.98 82.16
C THR A 155 12.05 -30.50 82.10
N SER A 156 11.21 -29.69 81.44
CA SER A 156 10.61 -28.37 81.84
C SER A 156 10.26 -27.58 80.56
N ALA A 157 9.02 -27.15 80.28
CA ALA A 157 8.12 -26.20 80.96
C ALA A 157 8.35 -24.71 80.57
N SER A 158 7.44 -24.22 79.71
CA SER A 158 6.58 -23.02 79.87
C SER A 158 7.14 -21.58 79.93
N LYS A 159 6.44 -20.72 79.15
CA LYS A 159 6.06 -19.31 79.39
C LYS A 159 7.09 -18.18 79.26
N LYS A 160 6.79 -17.23 78.36
CA LYS A 160 6.20 -15.93 78.77
C LYS A 160 5.54 -15.19 77.59
N ALA A 161 4.48 -14.47 77.92
CA ALA A 161 3.59 -13.69 77.07
C ALA A 161 3.77 -12.17 77.32
N THR A 162 3.25 -11.33 76.40
CA THR A 162 2.51 -10.04 76.55
C THR A 162 2.56 -9.32 75.17
N SER A 163 1.49 -9.12 74.37
CA SER A 163 0.35 -8.17 74.43
C SER A 163 0.78 -6.71 74.73
N ALA A 164 0.38 -5.63 74.05
CA ALA A 164 -0.84 -5.22 73.33
C ALA A 164 -0.45 -4.16 72.24
N THR A 165 -1.25 -3.66 71.30
CA THR A 165 -2.60 -3.05 71.35
C THR A 165 -3.05 -2.71 69.90
N LYS A 166 -4.36 -2.83 69.59
CA LYS A 166 -5.28 -1.95 68.79
C LYS A 166 -4.75 -1.30 67.47
N THR A 167 -5.47 -1.17 66.35
CA THR A 167 -6.93 -1.12 66.07
C THR A 167 -7.16 -1.20 64.55
N GLU A 168 -8.41 -1.54 64.21
CA GLU A 168 -9.19 -1.10 63.04
C GLU A 168 -9.06 -1.80 61.68
N ALA A 169 -10.25 -1.91 61.09
CA ALA A 169 -10.68 -2.86 60.09
C ALA A 169 -10.87 -2.14 58.76
N GLU A 170 -10.44 -2.77 57.68
CA GLU A 170 -11.00 -2.55 56.35
C GLU A 170 -11.32 -3.88 55.69
N LYS A 171 -12.60 -4.00 55.31
CA LYS A 171 -13.17 -5.10 54.54
C LYS A 171 -12.48 -5.19 53.17
N LYS A 172 -11.67 -6.23 52.95
CA LYS A 172 -11.38 -6.70 51.58
C LYS A 172 -12.52 -7.62 51.14
N ASN A 173 -13.37 -7.08 50.29
CA ASN A 173 -14.33 -7.82 49.48
C ASN A 173 -13.51 -8.68 48.51
N SER A 174 -13.48 -10.01 48.70
CA SER A 174 -12.86 -10.91 47.74
C SER A 174 -13.81 -11.08 46.55
N THR A 175 -13.67 -10.25 45.52
CA THR A 175 -14.13 -10.63 44.19
C THR A 175 -13.18 -11.70 43.67
N SER A 176 -13.61 -12.96 43.68
CA SER A 176 -12.94 -14.01 42.91
C SER A 176 -13.00 -13.59 41.43
N GLU A 177 -11.85 -13.33 40.81
CA GLU A 177 -11.74 -13.23 39.35
C GLU A 177 -12.29 -14.53 38.76
N LYS A 178 -13.49 -14.45 38.18
CA LYS A 178 -14.08 -15.55 37.43
C LYS A 178 -13.26 -15.68 36.15
N LYS A 179 -12.50 -16.77 36.05
CA LYS A 179 -11.88 -17.20 34.78
C LYS A 179 -12.96 -17.18 33.69
N PRO A 180 -12.74 -16.50 32.55
CA PRO A 180 -13.80 -16.32 31.56
C PRO A 180 -14.31 -17.67 31.05
N SER A 181 -15.63 -17.80 30.94
CA SER A 181 -16.27 -19.00 30.42
C SER A 181 -15.85 -19.21 28.97
N LYS A 182 -15.47 -20.44 28.59
CA LYS A 182 -15.08 -20.79 27.22
C LYS A 182 -16.20 -20.42 26.24
N LEU A 183 -15.90 -19.55 25.27
CA LEU A 183 -16.84 -19.05 24.28
C LEU A 183 -17.02 -20.09 23.18
N LYS A 184 -18.28 -20.43 22.92
CA LYS A 184 -18.67 -21.33 21.83
C LYS A 184 -18.78 -20.60 20.49
N TYR A 185 -19.23 -19.34 20.52
CA TYR A 185 -19.41 -18.51 19.34
C TYR A 185 -18.77 -17.14 19.57
N LEU A 186 -18.26 -16.52 18.52
CA LEU A 186 -17.75 -15.16 18.46
C LEU A 186 -18.76 -14.28 17.73
N GLY A 187 -19.15 -13.17 18.36
CA GLY A 187 -19.99 -12.11 17.77
C GLY A 187 -19.17 -10.88 17.40
N GLY A 188 -19.81 -9.95 16.69
CA GLY A 188 -19.18 -8.76 16.13
C GLY A 188 -18.62 -7.78 17.18
N LEU A 189 -19.34 -7.52 18.27
CA LEU A 189 -18.89 -6.56 19.28
C LEU A 189 -17.64 -7.05 20.01
N LEU A 190 -17.57 -8.36 20.30
CA LEU A 190 -16.36 -8.95 20.89
C LEU A 190 -15.21 -8.93 19.88
N PHE A 191 -15.47 -9.25 18.62
CA PHE A 191 -14.43 -9.20 17.59
C PHE A 191 -13.89 -7.78 17.37
N ALA A 192 -14.73 -6.75 17.39
CA ALA A 192 -14.31 -5.35 17.32
C ALA A 192 -13.37 -4.98 18.48
N LYS A 193 -13.68 -5.45 19.71
CA LYS A 193 -12.79 -5.29 20.88
C LYS A 193 -11.48 -6.05 20.71
N MET A 194 -11.54 -7.29 20.23
CA MET A 194 -10.34 -8.07 19.96
C MET A 194 -9.45 -7.37 18.92
N LEU A 195 -10.03 -6.78 17.87
CA LEU A 195 -9.30 -6.06 16.83
C LEU A 195 -8.61 -4.80 17.38
N LYS A 196 -9.29 -4.03 18.22
CA LYS A 196 -8.68 -2.92 18.97
C LYS A 196 -7.49 -3.40 19.80
N GLY A 197 -7.65 -4.53 20.49
CA GLY A 197 -6.57 -5.15 21.25
C GLY A 197 -5.35 -5.54 20.41
N GLY A 198 -5.58 -6.14 19.24
CA GLY A 198 -4.50 -6.45 18.29
C GLY A 198 -3.80 -5.22 17.73
N ALA A 199 -4.56 -4.15 17.45
CA ALA A 199 -3.99 -2.88 17.00
C ALA A 199 -3.11 -2.25 18.09
N SER A 200 -3.59 -2.21 19.33
CA SER A 200 -2.81 -1.68 20.47
C SER A 200 -1.55 -2.51 20.76
N GLU A 201 -1.62 -3.84 20.65
CA GLU A 201 -0.46 -4.72 20.83
C GLU A 201 0.59 -4.48 19.73
N LEU A 202 0.17 -4.38 18.46
CA LEU A 202 1.11 -4.05 17.39
C LEU A 202 1.72 -2.68 17.57
N HIS A 203 0.90 -1.67 17.88
CA HIS A 203 1.35 -0.30 18.11
C HIS A 203 2.44 -0.25 19.19
N ALA A 204 2.21 -0.91 20.34
CA ALA A 204 3.16 -0.94 21.46
C ALA A 204 4.51 -1.57 21.08
N ASN A 205 4.53 -2.43 20.06
CA ASN A 205 5.72 -3.15 19.60
C ASN A 205 6.17 -2.70 18.18
N ALA A 206 5.62 -1.61 17.64
CA ALA A 206 5.89 -1.18 16.26
C ALA A 206 7.37 -0.88 16.03
N GLU A 207 8.02 -0.20 16.98
CA GLU A 207 9.47 0.04 16.92
C GLU A 207 10.30 -1.25 16.95
N GLU A 208 9.86 -2.28 17.68
CA GLU A 208 10.53 -3.57 17.70
C GLU A 208 10.41 -4.24 16.34
N VAL A 209 9.22 -4.24 15.75
CA VAL A 209 8.97 -4.74 14.40
C VAL A 209 9.81 -3.99 13.36
N ASN A 210 9.93 -2.68 13.48
CA ASN A 210 10.77 -1.84 12.62
C ASN A 210 12.26 -2.23 12.70
N LYS A 211 12.77 -2.52 13.91
CA LYS A 211 14.16 -2.95 14.13
C LYS A 211 14.49 -4.31 13.52
N LEU A 212 13.49 -5.18 13.34
CA LEU A 212 13.63 -6.47 12.65
C LEU A 212 13.82 -6.33 11.14
N ASN A 213 13.57 -5.15 10.54
CA ASN A 213 13.85 -4.96 9.12
C ASN A 213 15.37 -5.11 8.86
N VAL A 214 15.72 -5.95 7.91
CA VAL A 214 17.09 -6.47 7.68
C VAL A 214 17.95 -5.58 6.80
N PHE A 215 17.38 -4.59 6.12
CA PHE A 215 18.17 -3.66 5.30
C PHE A 215 18.82 -2.59 6.21
N PRO A 216 20.14 -2.34 6.14
CA PRO A 216 20.84 -1.33 6.95
C PRO A 216 20.63 0.08 6.36
N VAL A 217 19.40 0.36 5.92
CA VAL A 217 18.96 1.62 5.31
C VAL A 217 17.83 2.18 6.20
N PRO A 218 17.53 3.48 6.13
CA PRO A 218 16.44 4.10 6.89
C PRO A 218 15.04 3.70 6.36
N ASP A 219 14.75 2.41 6.21
CA ASP A 219 13.49 1.88 5.68
C ASP A 219 12.76 0.93 6.64
N GLY A 220 13.16 0.94 7.92
CA GLY A 220 12.51 0.21 9.01
C GLY A 220 11.14 0.78 9.38
N ASP A 221 10.17 0.67 8.47
CA ASP A 221 8.81 1.21 8.61
C ASP A 221 7.72 0.10 8.60
N THR A 222 8.11 -1.17 8.62
CA THR A 222 7.17 -2.31 8.57
C THR A 222 6.11 -2.24 9.68
N GLY A 223 6.55 -1.97 10.91
CA GLY A 223 5.70 -1.83 12.09
C GLY A 223 4.74 -0.64 11.96
N ASP A 224 5.22 0.51 11.50
CA ASP A 224 4.39 1.70 11.30
C ASP A 224 3.34 1.48 10.21
N ASN A 225 3.75 0.93 9.06
CA ASN A 225 2.85 0.62 7.95
C ASN A 225 1.75 -0.36 8.35
N MET A 226 2.10 -1.43 9.09
CA MET A 226 1.12 -2.39 9.59
C MET A 226 0.21 -1.77 10.66
N THR A 227 0.74 -0.93 11.55
CA THR A 227 -0.02 -0.21 12.59
C THR A 227 -1.06 0.71 11.96
N MET A 228 -0.64 1.59 11.03
CA MET A 228 -1.55 2.48 10.31
C MET A 228 -2.64 1.71 9.55
N THR A 229 -2.29 0.53 8.99
CA THR A 229 -3.26 -0.30 8.27
C THR A 229 -4.33 -0.88 9.22
N ILE A 230 -3.94 -1.52 10.32
CA ILE A 230 -4.91 -2.10 11.27
C ILE A 230 -5.72 -1.02 11.98
N GLU A 231 -5.08 0.10 12.35
CA GLU A 231 -5.76 1.24 12.96
C GLU A 231 -6.78 1.87 12.02
N SER A 232 -6.55 1.92 10.70
CA SER A 232 -7.56 2.35 9.72
C SER A 232 -8.79 1.46 9.72
N GLY A 233 -8.59 0.14 9.90
CA GLY A 233 -9.68 -0.82 10.10
C GLY A 233 -10.45 -0.56 11.41
N VAL A 234 -9.73 -0.35 12.52
CA VAL A 234 -10.31 -0.05 13.83
C VAL A 234 -11.08 1.27 13.83
N ALA A 235 -10.53 2.32 13.21
CA ALA A 235 -11.16 3.63 13.10
C ALA A 235 -12.49 3.55 12.32
N SER A 236 -12.57 2.66 11.33
CA SER A 236 -13.80 2.40 10.58
C SER A 236 -14.90 1.74 11.43
N LEU A 237 -14.54 1.13 12.57
CA LEU A 237 -15.48 0.56 13.54
C LEU A 237 -15.96 1.56 14.59
N ASN A 238 -15.52 2.82 14.53
CA ASN A 238 -16.02 3.85 15.45
C ASN A 238 -17.53 4.00 15.30
N ASN A 239 -18.25 3.93 16.42
CA ASN A 239 -19.71 3.99 16.50
C ASN A 239 -20.45 2.77 15.90
N ILE A 240 -19.79 1.62 15.70
CA ILE A 240 -20.48 0.39 15.34
C ILE A 240 -21.20 -0.20 16.57
N GLU A 241 -22.51 -0.39 16.47
CA GLU A 241 -23.36 -0.93 17.54
C GLU A 241 -23.91 -2.33 17.23
N THR A 242 -23.55 -2.90 16.07
CA THR A 242 -24.00 -4.22 15.61
C THR A 242 -23.15 -5.34 16.23
N ASP A 243 -23.80 -6.45 16.61
CA ASP A 243 -23.12 -7.69 17.02
C ASP A 243 -23.01 -8.70 15.86
N ASP A 244 -23.35 -8.30 14.64
CA ASP A 244 -23.16 -9.10 13.43
C ASP A 244 -21.67 -9.14 13.06
N LEU A 245 -21.06 -10.31 13.21
CA LEU A 245 -19.65 -10.54 12.91
C LEU A 245 -19.31 -10.26 11.45
N ALA A 246 -20.19 -10.59 10.51
CA ALA A 246 -19.96 -10.39 9.09
C ALA A 246 -19.93 -8.89 8.75
N GLU A 247 -20.83 -8.10 9.34
CA GLU A 247 -20.88 -6.65 9.17
C GLU A 247 -19.63 -5.98 9.74
N VAL A 248 -19.28 -6.29 11.00
CA VAL A 248 -18.08 -5.75 11.66
C VAL A 248 -16.82 -6.07 10.86
N LEU A 249 -16.64 -7.33 10.46
CA LEU A 249 -15.44 -7.74 9.73
C LEU A 249 -15.37 -7.12 8.33
N LYS A 250 -16.51 -6.94 7.65
CA LYS A 250 -16.59 -6.23 6.36
C LYS A 250 -16.19 -4.77 6.48
N VAL A 251 -16.67 -4.06 7.51
CA VAL A 251 -16.32 -2.65 7.75
C VAL A 251 -14.84 -2.52 8.09
N ALA A 252 -14.34 -3.34 9.02
CA ALA A 252 -12.93 -3.34 9.40
C ALA A 252 -12.01 -3.65 8.21
N SER A 253 -12.31 -4.71 7.45
CA SER A 253 -11.54 -5.10 6.27
C SER A 253 -11.53 -3.99 5.21
N LYS A 254 -12.67 -3.34 4.95
CA LYS A 254 -12.71 -2.21 4.02
C LYS A 254 -11.84 -1.04 4.50
N GLY A 255 -11.86 -0.72 5.80
CA GLY A 255 -11.00 0.29 6.40
C GLY A 255 -9.52 -0.04 6.22
N MET A 256 -9.12 -1.29 6.46
CA MET A 256 -7.75 -1.75 6.25
C MET A 256 -7.35 -1.69 4.78
N LEU A 257 -8.23 -2.07 3.85
CA LEU A 257 -7.94 -1.99 2.41
C LEU A 257 -7.67 -0.55 1.97
N LEU A 258 -8.49 0.41 2.41
CA LEU A 258 -8.28 1.82 2.06
C LEU A 258 -7.06 2.41 2.75
N GLY A 259 -6.79 2.02 4.00
CA GLY A 259 -5.64 2.48 4.78
C GLY A 259 -4.34 1.71 4.55
N ALA A 260 -4.33 0.70 3.69
CA ALA A 260 -3.19 -0.18 3.51
C ALA A 260 -1.98 0.58 2.96
N ARG A 261 -0.83 0.43 3.64
CA ARG A 261 0.47 1.03 3.32
C ARG A 261 1.57 -0.02 3.32
N GLY A 262 2.56 0.13 2.45
CA GLY A 262 3.66 -0.81 2.34
C GLY A 262 3.23 -2.23 1.91
N ASN A 263 4.20 -3.11 1.67
CA ASN A 263 3.90 -4.48 1.28
C ASN A 263 3.23 -5.26 2.43
N SER A 264 3.75 -5.14 3.65
CA SER A 264 3.21 -5.84 4.83
C SER A 264 1.80 -5.39 5.22
N GLY A 265 1.50 -4.09 5.11
CA GLY A 265 0.15 -3.57 5.36
C GLY A 265 -0.85 -4.03 4.29
N VAL A 266 -0.47 -4.03 3.00
CA VAL A 266 -1.34 -4.57 1.94
C VAL A 266 -1.61 -6.07 2.16
N ILE A 267 -0.59 -6.87 2.46
CA ILE A 267 -0.78 -8.31 2.77
C ILE A 267 -1.72 -8.51 3.97
N LEU A 268 -1.56 -7.71 5.03
CA LEU A 268 -2.43 -7.72 6.20
C LEU A 268 -3.89 -7.41 5.83
N SER A 269 -4.11 -6.36 5.02
CA SER A 269 -5.45 -5.97 4.58
C SER A 269 -6.12 -7.07 3.75
N GLN A 270 -5.35 -7.78 2.92
CA GLN A 270 -5.81 -8.90 2.10
C GLN A 270 -6.12 -10.14 2.93
N PHE A 271 -5.34 -10.40 3.99
CA PHE A 271 -5.64 -11.45 4.95
C PHE A 271 -7.02 -11.24 5.61
N PHE A 272 -7.28 -10.02 6.12
CA PHE A 272 -8.60 -9.70 6.70
C PHE A 272 -9.72 -9.65 5.65
N ALA A 273 -9.44 -9.27 4.40
CA ALA A 273 -10.41 -9.35 3.31
C ALA A 273 -10.83 -10.79 2.98
N GLY A 274 -9.88 -11.73 2.98
CA GLY A 274 -10.17 -13.16 2.83
C GLY A 274 -10.99 -13.69 4.01
N MET A 275 -10.69 -13.26 5.25
CA MET A 275 -11.53 -13.59 6.41
C MET A 275 -12.95 -13.05 6.29
N ALA A 276 -13.12 -11.80 5.85
CA ALA A 276 -14.42 -11.16 5.64
C ALA A 276 -15.28 -11.95 4.65
N LYS A 277 -14.65 -12.43 3.58
CA LYS A 277 -15.27 -13.31 2.58
C LYS A 277 -15.67 -14.67 3.18
N GLY A 278 -14.82 -15.26 4.01
CA GLY A 278 -15.10 -16.55 4.65
C GLY A 278 -16.22 -16.52 5.70
N LEU A 279 -16.50 -15.35 6.27
CA LEU A 279 -17.59 -15.12 7.22
C LEU A 279 -18.76 -14.34 6.61
N GLU A 280 -18.84 -14.27 5.28
CA GLU A 280 -19.94 -13.56 4.62
C GLU A 280 -21.30 -14.16 5.04
N ASN A 281 -22.22 -13.29 5.47
CA ASN A 281 -23.54 -13.67 5.99
C ASN A 281 -23.50 -14.58 7.25
N VAL A 282 -22.41 -14.54 8.03
CA VAL A 282 -22.27 -15.25 9.31
C VAL A 282 -22.33 -14.27 10.48
N GLU A 283 -23.50 -14.17 11.11
CA GLU A 283 -23.72 -13.28 12.27
C GLU A 283 -22.85 -13.66 13.49
N ASN A 284 -22.67 -14.98 13.71
CA ASN A 284 -21.87 -15.53 14.81
C ASN A 284 -21.09 -16.77 14.34
N ALA A 285 -19.81 -16.85 14.71
CA ALA A 285 -18.91 -17.91 14.24
C ALA A 285 -18.36 -18.79 15.37
N ASP A 286 -18.36 -20.11 15.17
CA ASP A 286 -17.64 -21.04 16.04
C ASP A 286 -16.19 -21.23 15.56
N SER A 287 -15.41 -22.04 16.28
CA SER A 287 -14.01 -22.31 15.95
C SER A 287 -13.82 -22.89 14.53
N ALA A 288 -14.77 -23.67 14.02
CA ALA A 288 -14.66 -24.25 12.68
C ALA A 288 -14.89 -23.19 11.58
N LYS A 289 -15.91 -22.33 11.75
CA LYS A 289 -16.16 -21.22 10.81
C LYS A 289 -15.02 -20.20 10.81
N ILE A 290 -14.48 -19.86 11.98
CA ILE A 290 -13.34 -18.93 12.08
C ILE A 290 -12.11 -19.54 11.41
N ALA A 291 -11.82 -20.83 11.64
CA ALA A 291 -10.69 -21.50 11.00
C ALA A 291 -10.82 -21.50 9.48
N HIS A 292 -12.02 -21.77 8.94
CA HIS A 292 -12.25 -21.68 7.50
C HIS A 292 -12.02 -20.26 6.95
N ALA A 293 -12.46 -19.24 7.69
CA ALA A 293 -12.22 -17.85 7.32
C ALA A 293 -10.73 -17.49 7.33
N LEU A 294 -9.96 -18.01 8.30
CA LEU A 294 -8.51 -17.86 8.35
C LEU A 294 -7.80 -18.53 7.17
N GLU A 295 -8.25 -19.74 6.76
CA GLU A 295 -7.73 -20.41 5.55
C GLU A 295 -7.93 -19.54 4.30
N LEU A 296 -9.11 -18.94 4.15
CA LEU A 296 -9.41 -18.01 3.05
C LEU A 296 -8.61 -16.70 3.16
N GLY A 297 -8.34 -16.23 4.39
CA GLY A 297 -7.44 -15.12 4.65
C GLY A 297 -6.02 -15.40 4.14
N VAL A 298 -5.45 -16.56 4.48
CA VAL A 298 -4.14 -17.00 3.98
C VAL A 298 -4.16 -17.10 2.45
N GLU A 299 -5.16 -17.74 1.86
CA GLU A 299 -5.27 -17.87 0.40
C GLU A 299 -5.30 -16.50 -0.30
N GLN A 300 -6.10 -15.56 0.21
CA GLN A 300 -6.20 -14.21 -0.35
C GLN A 300 -4.88 -13.43 -0.21
N ALA A 301 -4.20 -13.52 0.94
CA ALA A 301 -2.91 -12.91 1.16
C ALA A 301 -1.84 -13.43 0.18
N TYR A 302 -1.76 -14.75 -0.03
CA TYR A 302 -0.85 -15.34 -1.02
C TYR A 302 -1.16 -14.88 -2.44
N ASN A 303 -2.44 -14.82 -2.83
CA ASN A 303 -2.86 -14.42 -4.17
C ASN A 303 -2.62 -12.93 -4.46
N SER A 304 -2.54 -12.09 -3.43
CA SER A 304 -2.26 -10.65 -3.58
C SER A 304 -0.80 -10.33 -3.94
N VAL A 305 0.10 -11.31 -3.79
CA VAL A 305 1.53 -11.13 -4.05
C VAL A 305 1.90 -11.84 -5.35
N MET A 306 2.46 -11.11 -6.31
CA MET A 306 2.86 -11.65 -7.61
C MET A 306 3.89 -12.80 -7.51
N THR A 307 4.83 -12.66 -6.58
CA THR A 307 5.86 -13.67 -6.28
C THR A 307 5.89 -13.91 -4.77
N PRO A 308 5.05 -14.82 -4.24
CA PRO A 308 5.04 -15.14 -2.81
C PRO A 308 6.39 -15.71 -2.36
N THR A 309 6.90 -15.20 -1.24
CA THR A 309 8.19 -15.60 -0.67
C THR A 309 7.98 -16.34 0.64
N GLU A 310 8.49 -17.57 0.74
CA GLU A 310 8.48 -18.32 2.00
C GLU A 310 9.54 -17.80 2.98
N GLY A 311 9.28 -17.97 4.28
CA GLY A 311 10.04 -17.36 5.36
C GLY A 311 9.61 -15.93 5.68
N THR A 312 8.43 -15.51 5.20
CA THR A 312 7.83 -14.19 5.46
C THR A 312 6.52 -14.30 6.26
N ILE A 313 5.83 -13.18 6.50
CA ILE A 313 4.46 -13.09 7.04
C ILE A 313 3.50 -14.15 6.46
N LEU A 314 3.65 -14.48 5.18
CA LEU A 314 2.85 -15.49 4.48
C LEU A 314 3.04 -16.88 5.08
N THR A 315 4.29 -17.28 5.34
CA THR A 315 4.62 -18.57 5.95
C THR A 315 4.10 -18.66 7.38
N VAL A 316 4.32 -17.59 8.17
CA VAL A 316 3.87 -17.54 9.57
C VAL A 316 2.34 -17.68 9.65
N ALA A 317 1.60 -16.96 8.80
CA ALA A 317 0.15 -17.08 8.72
C ALA A 317 -0.29 -18.48 8.29
N ARG A 318 0.29 -19.02 7.21
CA ARG A 318 -0.07 -20.34 6.67
C ARG A 318 0.18 -21.46 7.66
N GLU A 319 1.39 -21.57 8.21
CA GLU A 319 1.75 -22.65 9.14
C GLU A 319 0.88 -22.61 10.41
N ALA A 320 0.60 -21.40 10.93
CA ALA A 320 -0.26 -21.26 12.09
C ALA A 320 -1.70 -21.70 11.83
N VAL A 321 -2.28 -21.30 10.69
CA VAL A 321 -3.64 -21.70 10.32
C VAL A 321 -3.71 -23.21 10.05
N GLU A 322 -2.77 -23.77 9.29
CA GLU A 322 -2.69 -25.23 9.05
C GLU A 322 -2.58 -26.01 10.38
N TYR A 323 -1.76 -25.53 11.31
CA TYR A 323 -1.64 -26.13 12.64
C TYR A 323 -2.95 -26.06 13.43
N ALA A 324 -3.54 -24.87 13.55
CA ALA A 324 -4.77 -24.66 14.31
C ALA A 324 -5.94 -25.48 13.74
N VAL A 325 -6.06 -25.55 12.42
CA VAL A 325 -7.04 -26.40 11.71
C VAL A 325 -6.82 -27.87 12.02
N SER A 326 -5.57 -28.36 11.99
CA SER A 326 -5.24 -29.77 12.26
C SER A 326 -5.61 -30.22 13.69
N ARG A 327 -5.77 -29.25 14.61
CA ARG A 327 -6.10 -29.46 16.03
C ARG A 327 -7.60 -29.39 16.31
N LEU A 328 -8.40 -28.96 15.35
CA LEU A 328 -9.85 -28.85 15.50
C LEU A 328 -10.51 -30.20 15.77
N ASN A 329 -11.43 -30.19 16.74
CA ASN A 329 -12.27 -31.32 17.08
C ASN A 329 -13.60 -30.81 17.68
N SER A 330 -14.51 -31.73 17.99
CA SER A 330 -15.85 -31.38 18.52
C SER A 330 -15.86 -30.66 19.87
N LYS A 331 -14.72 -30.58 20.58
CA LYS A 331 -14.56 -29.86 21.85
C LYS A 331 -13.78 -28.55 21.70
N SER A 332 -13.35 -28.19 20.49
CA SER A 332 -12.60 -26.96 20.22
C SER A 332 -13.48 -25.74 20.46
N THR A 333 -12.92 -24.73 21.12
CA THR A 333 -13.57 -23.44 21.40
C THR A 333 -12.84 -22.33 20.65
N VAL A 334 -13.43 -21.13 20.62
CA VAL A 334 -12.77 -19.97 20.00
C VAL A 334 -11.44 -19.69 20.69
N GLN A 335 -11.39 -19.75 22.04
CA GLN A 335 -10.13 -19.61 22.79
C GLN A 335 -9.07 -20.64 22.40
N SER A 336 -9.44 -21.92 22.24
CA SER A 336 -8.43 -22.93 21.90
C SER A 336 -7.87 -22.73 20.49
N LEU A 337 -8.69 -22.24 19.56
CA LEU A 337 -8.24 -21.93 18.20
C LEU A 337 -7.19 -20.81 18.22
N PHE A 338 -7.50 -19.67 18.85
CA PHE A 338 -6.56 -18.54 18.95
C PHE A 338 -5.29 -18.90 19.74
N SER A 339 -5.42 -19.71 20.80
CA SER A 339 -4.25 -20.21 21.52
C SER A 339 -3.36 -21.12 20.68
N ASP A 340 -3.93 -21.95 19.80
CA ASP A 340 -3.15 -22.80 18.89
C ASP A 340 -2.50 -21.95 17.77
N LEU A 341 -3.17 -20.88 17.29
CA LEU A 341 -2.60 -19.92 16.33
C LEU A 341 -1.37 -19.22 16.91
N VAL A 342 -1.49 -18.52 18.04
CA VAL A 342 -0.39 -17.77 18.66
C VAL A 342 0.83 -18.68 18.90
N LYS A 343 0.58 -19.90 19.37
CA LYS A 343 1.64 -20.88 19.64
C LYS A 343 2.42 -21.23 18.38
N GLU A 344 1.72 -21.54 17.28
CA GLU A 344 2.42 -21.92 16.05
C GLU A 344 3.00 -20.71 15.33
N MET A 345 2.37 -19.53 15.40
CA MET A 345 2.93 -18.30 14.87
C MET A 345 4.30 -17.99 15.50
N ASN A 346 4.42 -18.09 16.82
CA ASN A 346 5.71 -17.97 17.51
C ASN A 346 6.73 -18.98 16.97
N ALA A 347 6.36 -20.26 16.91
CA ALA A 347 7.27 -21.31 16.46
C ALA A 347 7.66 -21.18 14.98
N SER A 348 6.75 -20.73 14.12
CA SER A 348 7.00 -20.49 12.69
C SER A 348 7.89 -19.28 12.48
N LEU A 349 7.64 -18.20 13.23
CA LEU A 349 8.45 -16.98 13.21
C LEU A 349 9.92 -17.28 13.57
N GLU A 350 10.16 -18.07 14.62
CA GLU A 350 11.51 -18.53 15.01
C GLU A 350 12.23 -19.30 13.90
N ARG A 351 11.49 -19.96 13.00
CA ARG A 351 12.05 -20.72 11.87
C ARG A 351 12.25 -19.88 10.61
N THR A 352 11.71 -18.65 10.54
CA THR A 352 11.89 -17.78 9.36
C THR A 352 13.35 -17.59 8.93
N PRO A 353 14.36 -17.48 9.83
CA PRO A 353 15.76 -17.37 9.43
C PRO A 353 16.33 -18.65 8.81
N GLU A 354 15.76 -19.82 9.13
CA GLU A 354 16.13 -21.11 8.52
C GLU A 354 15.55 -21.26 7.11
N ILE A 355 14.45 -20.56 6.82
CA ILE A 355 13.70 -20.66 5.57
C ILE A 355 14.18 -19.62 4.55
N LEU A 356 14.42 -18.38 4.99
CA LEU A 356 14.79 -17.26 4.14
C LEU A 356 16.25 -16.82 4.45
N PRO A 357 17.22 -17.11 3.57
CA PRO A 357 18.65 -16.90 3.85
C PRO A 357 19.02 -15.50 4.30
N VAL A 358 18.41 -14.45 3.72
CA VAL A 358 18.70 -13.05 4.09
C VAL A 358 18.36 -12.75 5.55
N LEU A 359 17.34 -13.39 6.12
CA LEU A 359 17.01 -13.30 7.54
C LEU A 359 18.04 -14.05 8.40
N GLY A 360 18.47 -15.23 7.94
CA GLY A 360 19.52 -16.03 8.57
C GLY A 360 20.87 -15.33 8.64
N GLU A 361 21.26 -14.63 7.57
CA GLU A 361 22.48 -13.83 7.50
C GLU A 361 22.42 -12.62 8.45
N ALA A 362 21.27 -11.95 8.51
CA ALA A 362 21.04 -10.82 9.40
C ALA A 362 20.80 -11.23 10.88
N GLY A 363 20.55 -12.51 11.15
CA GLY A 363 20.32 -13.03 12.50
C GLY A 363 19.01 -12.57 13.16
N VAL A 364 18.01 -12.20 12.36
CA VAL A 364 16.70 -11.72 12.83
C VAL A 364 15.56 -12.50 12.19
N VAL A 365 14.38 -12.44 12.80
CA VAL A 365 13.14 -13.05 12.28
C VAL A 365 12.41 -12.10 11.32
N ASP A 366 11.42 -12.61 10.58
CA ASP A 366 10.63 -11.80 9.67
C ASP A 366 9.81 -10.71 10.40
N SER A 367 9.99 -9.45 10.01
CA SER A 367 9.29 -8.30 10.62
C SER A 367 7.77 -8.36 10.41
N GLY A 368 7.31 -8.72 9.21
CA GLY A 368 5.87 -8.84 8.93
C GLY A 368 5.21 -9.97 9.72
N GLY A 369 5.88 -11.11 9.85
CA GLY A 369 5.45 -12.24 10.68
C GLY A 369 5.39 -11.90 12.16
N ALA A 370 6.36 -11.14 12.68
CA ALA A 370 6.34 -10.61 14.03
C ALA A 370 5.15 -9.66 14.24
N GLY A 371 4.94 -8.72 13.31
CA GLY A 371 3.80 -7.80 13.36
C GLY A 371 2.46 -8.53 13.38
N LEU A 372 2.28 -9.55 12.52
CA LEU A 372 1.05 -10.35 12.52
C LEU A 372 0.89 -11.14 13.83
N LEU A 373 1.97 -11.65 14.40
CA LEU A 373 1.95 -12.35 15.69
C LEU A 373 1.46 -11.42 16.81
N TYR A 374 1.97 -10.19 16.91
CA TYR A 374 1.48 -9.22 17.90
C TYR A 374 -0.02 -8.94 17.75
N ILE A 375 -0.50 -8.78 16.50
CA ILE A 375 -1.94 -8.62 16.25
C ILE A 375 -2.72 -9.82 16.80
N ILE A 376 -2.38 -11.04 16.40
CA ILE A 376 -3.13 -12.24 16.78
C ILE A 376 -3.02 -12.53 18.29
N ASP A 377 -1.88 -12.22 18.92
CA ASP A 377 -1.72 -12.31 20.37
C ASP A 377 -2.60 -11.29 21.09
N GLY A 378 -2.62 -10.03 20.66
CA GLY A 378 -3.53 -9.00 21.20
C GLY A 378 -5.01 -9.41 21.09
N LEU A 379 -5.43 -9.98 19.94
CA LEU A 379 -6.77 -10.56 19.77
C LEU A 379 -7.03 -11.66 20.82
N ASN A 380 -6.06 -12.57 21.02
CA ASN A 380 -6.16 -13.68 21.96
C ASN A 380 -6.20 -13.20 23.42
N ARG A 381 -5.45 -12.16 23.79
CA ARG A 381 -5.45 -11.57 25.14
C ARG A 381 -6.83 -11.00 25.50
N VAL A 382 -7.42 -10.17 24.62
CA VAL A 382 -8.80 -9.65 24.80
C VAL A 382 -9.82 -10.78 24.88
N LEU A 383 -9.70 -11.79 24.01
CA LEU A 383 -10.58 -12.95 24.02
C LEU A 383 -10.53 -13.73 25.35
N ASN A 384 -9.38 -13.71 26.03
CA ASN A 384 -9.17 -14.31 27.35
C ASN A 384 -9.48 -13.36 28.51
N GLY A 385 -10.04 -12.19 28.24
CA GLY A 385 -10.55 -11.24 29.23
C GLY A 385 -9.49 -10.32 29.83
N GLU A 386 -8.33 -10.20 29.21
CA GLU A 386 -7.36 -9.16 29.57
C GLU A 386 -7.86 -7.80 29.09
N GLU A 387 -7.74 -6.79 29.96
CA GLU A 387 -7.93 -5.40 29.58
C GLU A 387 -6.64 -4.90 28.93
N ILE A 388 -6.75 -4.32 27.74
CA ILE A 388 -5.63 -3.70 27.03
C ILE A 388 -5.79 -2.19 27.16
N GLU A 389 -4.72 -1.51 27.58
CA GLU A 389 -4.70 -0.05 27.65
C GLU A 389 -4.84 0.53 26.24
N GLU A 390 -5.78 1.45 26.04
CA GLU A 390 -5.94 2.14 24.77
C GLU A 390 -4.74 3.09 24.55
N THR A 391 -3.92 2.79 23.56
CA THR A 391 -2.85 3.67 23.06
C THR A 391 -3.42 4.76 22.15
N GLU A 392 -2.84 5.96 22.18
CA GLU A 392 -3.19 7.04 21.24
C GLU A 392 -2.87 6.60 19.80
N SER A 393 -3.85 6.61 18.90
CA SER A 393 -3.70 6.14 17.51
C SER A 393 -2.69 6.99 16.71
N LEU A 394 -1.86 6.34 15.88
CA LEU A 394 -0.94 7.01 14.94
C LEU A 394 -1.66 7.51 13.68
N VAL A 395 -2.88 7.03 13.41
CA VAL A 395 -3.69 7.51 12.31
C VAL A 395 -4.26 8.88 12.69
N PRO A 396 -3.96 9.96 11.94
CA PRO A 396 -4.73 11.19 12.06
C PRO A 396 -6.17 10.80 11.84
N MET A 397 -7.05 11.00 12.83
CA MET A 397 -8.46 10.68 12.65
C MET A 397 -8.96 11.49 11.46
N HIS A 398 -9.07 10.86 10.29
CA HIS A 398 -10.05 11.22 9.28
C HIS A 398 -11.41 10.96 9.94
N HIS A 399 -11.80 11.87 10.81
CA HIS A 399 -13.17 12.00 11.22
C HIS A 399 -13.95 12.12 9.92
N ALA A 400 -14.89 11.21 9.70
CA ALA A 400 -16.14 11.63 9.12
C ALA A 400 -16.59 12.81 9.97
N ALA A 401 -16.30 14.03 9.50
CA ALA A 401 -16.31 15.23 10.34
C ALA A 401 -17.73 15.53 10.81
N SER A 402 -18.09 14.97 11.96
CA SER A 402 -19.01 15.61 12.89
C SER A 402 -18.27 16.79 13.49
N VAL A 403 -18.67 17.96 13.01
CA VAL A 403 -18.19 19.30 13.31
C VAL A 403 -18.26 19.59 14.82
N ASP A 404 -17.13 19.97 15.41
CA ASP A 404 -17.12 20.82 16.61
C ASP A 404 -16.07 21.95 16.43
N ALA A 405 -16.30 22.77 15.39
CA ALA A 405 -15.47 23.92 15.00
C ALA A 405 -15.90 25.20 15.75
N THR A 406 -15.71 25.26 17.06
CA THR A 406 -15.99 26.49 17.86
C THR A 406 -14.74 27.25 18.31
N GLY A 407 -13.53 26.82 17.92
CA GLY A 407 -12.28 27.45 18.37
C GLY A 407 -11.79 28.65 17.54
N SER A 408 -12.02 28.67 16.22
CA SER A 408 -11.27 29.54 15.30
C SER A 408 -12.02 30.77 14.75
N PHE A 409 -13.28 31.00 15.13
CA PHE A 409 -14.09 32.12 14.64
C PHE A 409 -14.82 32.82 15.78
N GLY A 410 -14.20 33.89 16.31
CA GLY A 410 -14.71 34.68 17.43
C GLY A 410 -15.54 35.92 17.03
N PRO A 411 -16.09 36.67 18.01
CA PRO A 411 -16.98 37.82 17.79
C PRO A 411 -16.40 38.94 16.92
N ASP A 412 -15.07 39.06 16.87
CA ASP A 412 -14.35 40.10 16.13
C ASP A 412 -13.87 39.61 14.74
N SER A 413 -14.24 38.40 14.32
CA SER A 413 -13.82 37.84 13.03
C SER A 413 -14.60 38.48 11.88
N VAL A 414 -13.90 38.85 10.81
CA VAL A 414 -14.51 39.40 9.60
C VAL A 414 -14.88 38.26 8.65
N MET A 415 -16.14 38.24 8.18
CA MET A 415 -16.62 37.23 7.23
C MET A 415 -16.18 37.59 5.82
N GLU A 416 -15.03 37.07 5.42
CA GLU A 416 -14.37 37.41 4.15
C GLU A 416 -14.89 36.54 2.98
N TYR A 417 -15.12 35.24 3.23
CA TYR A 417 -15.40 34.26 2.16
C TYR A 417 -16.87 33.78 2.08
N GLY A 418 -17.72 34.21 3.02
CA GLY A 418 -19.14 33.84 3.05
C GLY A 418 -19.41 32.36 3.32
N TYR A 419 -20.52 31.84 2.78
CA TYR A 419 -20.96 30.47 3.00
C TYR A 419 -20.92 29.63 1.72
N CYS A 420 -20.35 28.43 1.81
CA CYS A 420 -20.57 27.38 0.82
C CYS A 420 -21.95 26.77 1.05
N THR A 421 -22.85 26.91 0.07
CA THR A 421 -24.24 26.44 0.16
C THR A 421 -24.49 25.33 -0.86
N GLU A 422 -24.65 24.10 -0.37
CA GLU A 422 -24.99 22.94 -1.18
C GLU A 422 -26.41 22.44 -0.89
N LEU A 423 -27.19 22.22 -1.95
CA LEU A 423 -28.57 21.75 -1.87
C LEU A 423 -28.80 20.58 -2.83
N LEU A 424 -29.55 19.59 -2.36
CA LEU A 424 -30.25 18.63 -3.23
C LEU A 424 -31.75 18.88 -3.09
N VAL A 425 -32.42 19.16 -4.20
CA VAL A 425 -33.83 19.54 -4.24
C VAL A 425 -34.61 18.56 -5.09
N GLN A 426 -35.58 17.88 -4.50
CA GLN A 426 -36.55 17.08 -5.23
C GLN A 426 -37.65 17.99 -5.77
N LEU A 427 -37.69 18.18 -7.08
CA LEU A 427 -38.73 18.94 -7.77
C LEU A 427 -40.09 18.26 -7.61
N MET A 428 -41.11 19.07 -7.31
CA MET A 428 -42.46 18.60 -7.04
C MET A 428 -43.40 18.95 -8.20
N ASN A 429 -44.00 17.94 -8.83
CA ASN A 429 -44.91 18.12 -9.96
C ASN A 429 -46.03 19.15 -9.71
N LYS A 430 -46.56 19.25 -8.48
CA LYS A 430 -47.57 20.26 -8.10
C LYS A 430 -47.02 21.69 -8.07
N LYS A 431 -45.77 21.87 -7.63
CA LYS A 431 -45.11 23.17 -7.51
C LYS A 431 -44.59 23.67 -8.85
N ILE A 432 -44.03 22.77 -9.67
CA ILE A 432 -43.57 23.09 -11.03
C ILE A 432 -44.74 23.52 -11.94
N LYS A 433 -45.94 22.93 -11.75
CA LYS A 433 -47.14 23.36 -12.47
C LYS A 433 -47.58 24.79 -12.13
N ALA A 434 -47.30 25.26 -10.91
CA ALA A 434 -47.61 26.63 -10.48
C ALA A 434 -46.49 27.62 -10.83
N ASN A 435 -45.23 27.16 -10.79
CA ASN A 435 -44.04 27.91 -11.17
C ASN A 435 -43.13 27.00 -12.00
N PRO A 436 -43.10 27.13 -13.34
CA PRO A 436 -42.22 26.33 -14.19
C PRO A 436 -40.77 26.46 -13.73
N PHE A 437 -40.11 25.32 -13.55
CA PHE A 437 -38.71 25.27 -13.18
C PHE A 437 -37.85 25.27 -14.45
N ASP A 438 -36.83 26.10 -14.46
CA ASP A 438 -35.83 26.23 -15.53
C ASP A 438 -34.45 26.34 -14.89
N ILE A 439 -33.54 25.45 -15.29
CA ILE A 439 -32.18 25.36 -14.74
C ILE A 439 -31.30 26.55 -15.15
N ASP A 440 -31.51 27.11 -16.34
CA ASP A 440 -30.72 28.25 -16.81
C ASP A 440 -31.17 29.54 -16.12
N ALA A 441 -32.48 29.69 -15.90
CA ALA A 441 -33.02 30.76 -15.06
C ALA A 441 -32.53 30.68 -13.61
N LEU A 442 -32.35 29.46 -13.07
CA LEU A 442 -31.76 29.25 -11.75
C LEU A 442 -30.30 29.71 -11.71
N LYS A 443 -29.47 29.31 -12.69
CA LYS A 443 -28.06 29.73 -12.76
C LYS A 443 -27.93 31.25 -12.83
N ILE A 444 -28.78 31.91 -13.62
CA ILE A 444 -28.83 33.38 -13.70
C ILE A 444 -29.17 33.99 -12.33
N PHE A 445 -30.17 33.45 -11.63
CA PHE A 445 -30.51 33.91 -10.28
C PHE A 445 -29.35 33.73 -9.30
N LEU A 446 -28.69 32.58 -9.30
CA LEU A 446 -27.56 32.31 -8.40
C LEU A 446 -26.40 33.27 -8.65
N ALA A 447 -26.14 33.64 -9.92
CA ALA A 447 -25.12 34.62 -10.30
C ALA A 447 -25.37 36.03 -9.76
N THR A 448 -26.61 36.35 -9.36
CA THR A 448 -26.92 37.65 -8.73
C THR A 448 -26.68 37.68 -7.23
N ILE A 449 -26.50 36.53 -6.57
CA ILE A 449 -26.41 36.42 -5.11
C ILE A 449 -25.16 35.67 -4.62
N GLY A 450 -24.35 35.12 -5.50
CA GLY A 450 -23.15 34.37 -5.16
C GLY A 450 -22.22 34.11 -6.34
N ASP A 451 -21.07 33.52 -6.05
CA ASP A 451 -20.04 33.08 -6.99
C ASP A 451 -19.81 31.56 -6.88
N SER A 452 -18.94 30.99 -7.72
CA SER A 452 -18.66 29.55 -7.78
C SER A 452 -19.92 28.67 -7.88
N ILE A 453 -20.74 28.94 -8.90
CA ILE A 453 -22.06 28.33 -9.07
C ILE A 453 -21.95 27.03 -9.84
N VAL A 454 -22.36 25.93 -9.20
CA VAL A 454 -22.62 24.65 -9.87
C VAL A 454 -24.09 24.32 -9.66
N ALA A 455 -24.86 24.30 -10.74
CA ALA A 455 -26.26 23.87 -10.69
C ALA A 455 -26.55 22.94 -11.87
N PHE A 456 -27.03 21.74 -11.58
CA PHE A 456 -27.45 20.79 -12.61
C PHE A 456 -28.66 19.99 -12.15
N GLN A 457 -29.45 19.55 -13.12
CA GLN A 457 -30.67 18.77 -12.90
C GLN A 457 -30.48 17.37 -13.48
N THR A 458 -30.80 16.36 -12.68
CA THR A 458 -30.91 14.96 -13.11
C THR A 458 -32.31 14.48 -12.79
N ASP A 459 -33.08 14.16 -13.82
CA ASP A 459 -34.51 13.82 -13.73
C ASP A 459 -35.33 14.88 -12.98
N SER A 460 -35.75 14.56 -11.77
CA SER A 460 -36.54 15.41 -10.88
C SER A 460 -35.74 15.92 -9.67
N ILE A 461 -34.43 15.71 -9.66
CA ILE A 461 -33.53 16.17 -8.60
C ILE A 461 -32.62 17.28 -9.17
N VAL A 462 -32.45 18.35 -8.41
CA VAL A 462 -31.55 19.46 -8.74
C VAL A 462 -30.48 19.55 -7.67
N LYS A 463 -29.21 19.46 -8.09
CA LYS A 463 -28.04 19.71 -7.24
C LYS A 463 -27.55 21.13 -7.45
N ILE A 464 -27.29 21.83 -6.34
CA ILE A 464 -26.82 23.21 -6.33
C ILE A 464 -25.64 23.30 -5.38
N HIS A 465 -24.61 24.01 -5.81
CA HIS A 465 -23.48 24.49 -5.02
C HIS A 465 -23.32 25.96 -5.38
N VAL A 466 -23.26 26.84 -4.38
CA VAL A 466 -23.01 28.27 -4.59
C VAL A 466 -22.31 28.83 -3.37
N HIS A 467 -21.30 29.66 -3.59
CA HIS A 467 -20.69 30.44 -2.52
C HIS A 467 -21.47 31.76 -2.41
N THR A 468 -22.01 32.05 -1.24
CA THR A 468 -22.88 33.22 -1.07
C THR A 468 -22.83 33.73 0.36
N MET A 469 -22.92 35.06 0.50
CA MET A 469 -23.15 35.71 1.78
C MET A 469 -24.60 35.55 2.26
N THR A 470 -25.51 35.10 1.38
CA THR A 470 -26.95 35.05 1.65
C THR A 470 -27.56 33.68 1.30
N PRO A 471 -27.15 32.60 2.00
CA PRO A 471 -27.64 31.24 1.77
C PRO A 471 -29.17 31.11 1.88
N GLU A 472 -29.80 31.95 2.70
CA GLU A 472 -31.24 31.97 2.90
C GLU A 472 -32.01 32.34 1.62
N LYS A 473 -31.41 33.13 0.71
CA LYS A 473 -32.04 33.48 -0.57
C LYS A 473 -32.07 32.30 -1.52
N VAL A 474 -31.02 31.47 -1.52
CA VAL A 474 -30.93 30.24 -2.32
C VAL A 474 -32.02 29.26 -1.88
N LEU A 475 -32.11 29.02 -0.57
CA LEU A 475 -33.14 28.17 0.02
C LEU A 475 -34.55 28.67 -0.33
N ARG A 476 -34.82 29.95 -0.11
CA ARG A 476 -36.13 30.53 -0.38
C ARG A 476 -36.51 30.42 -1.86
N HIS A 477 -35.54 30.57 -2.77
CA HIS A 477 -35.78 30.43 -4.21
C HIS A 477 -36.17 29.00 -4.57
N MET A 478 -35.44 28.00 -4.07
CA MET A 478 -35.66 26.60 -4.43
C MET A 478 -36.91 25.98 -3.82
N ARG A 479 -37.38 26.47 -2.65
CA ARG A 479 -38.65 26.03 -2.04
C ARG A 479 -39.87 26.21 -2.96
N LYS A 480 -39.79 27.13 -3.93
CA LYS A 480 -40.87 27.40 -4.90
C LYS A 480 -41.10 26.23 -5.87
N PHE A 481 -40.07 25.40 -6.10
CA PHE A 481 -40.08 24.35 -7.12
C PHE A 481 -40.09 22.94 -6.54
N GLY A 482 -39.54 22.75 -5.34
CA GLY A 482 -39.37 21.42 -4.74
C GLY A 482 -39.30 21.37 -3.21
N GLU A 483 -38.92 20.21 -2.70
CA GLU A 483 -38.60 19.94 -1.29
C GLU A 483 -37.10 19.61 -1.16
N PHE A 484 -36.48 19.99 -0.04
CA PHE A 484 -35.07 19.72 0.20
C PHE A 484 -34.85 18.27 0.63
N LEU A 485 -33.96 17.56 -0.07
CA LEU A 485 -33.45 16.26 0.33
C LEU A 485 -32.22 16.42 1.22
N THR A 486 -31.36 17.37 0.88
CA THR A 486 -30.12 17.67 1.63
C THR A 486 -29.86 19.16 1.57
N VAL A 487 -29.44 19.73 2.70
CA VAL A 487 -29.01 21.12 2.83
C VAL A 487 -27.72 21.11 3.64
N LYS A 488 -26.65 21.65 3.05
CA LYS A 488 -25.36 21.84 3.70
C LYS A 488 -24.96 23.31 3.51
N ILE A 489 -24.73 24.01 4.62
CA ILE A 489 -24.29 25.42 4.62
C ILE A 489 -23.10 25.50 5.55
N GLU A 490 -21.94 25.84 5.00
CA GLU A 490 -20.67 25.86 5.72
C GLU A 490 -20.05 27.26 5.64
N ASN A 491 -19.56 27.77 6.77
CA ASN A 491 -18.85 29.05 6.80
C ASN A 491 -17.41 28.84 6.32
N MET A 492 -17.11 29.32 5.11
CA MET A 492 -15.80 29.16 4.49
C MET A 492 -14.70 29.95 5.19
N SER A 493 -15.07 30.99 5.97
CA SER A 493 -14.10 31.78 6.73
C SER A 493 -13.57 31.04 7.97
N VAL A 494 -14.29 30.02 8.46
CA VAL A 494 -13.80 29.16 9.55
C VAL A 494 -12.82 28.12 9.01
N GLN A 495 -13.10 27.57 7.82
CA GLN A 495 -12.19 26.67 7.11
C GLN A 495 -10.85 27.33 6.78
N HIS A 496 -10.85 28.61 6.39
CA HIS A 496 -9.63 29.32 6.00
C HIS A 496 -8.62 29.53 7.13
N THR A 497 -9.07 29.61 8.38
CA THR A 497 -8.19 29.80 9.56
C THR A 497 -7.50 28.50 9.98
N GLU A 498 -8.11 27.34 9.69
CA GLU A 498 -7.57 26.00 9.99
C GLU A 498 -6.58 25.50 8.92
N LEU A 499 -6.56 26.13 7.74
CA LEU A 499 -5.75 25.76 6.57
C LEU A 499 -4.40 26.49 6.45
N ARG A 500 -3.85 27.04 7.55
CA ARG A 500 -2.49 27.59 7.57
C ARG A 500 -1.40 26.53 7.79
N SER A 501 -1.60 25.37 7.17
CA SER A 501 -0.58 24.41 6.73
C SER A 501 -0.82 24.21 5.23
N PRO A 502 0.23 24.26 4.37
CA PRO A 502 0.09 24.69 2.99
C PRO A 502 -0.42 23.58 2.08
N ASP A 503 -1.73 23.36 2.01
CA ASP A 503 -2.40 22.83 0.82
C ASP A 503 -3.92 22.95 0.92
N ASP A 504 -4.53 23.73 0.03
CA ASP A 504 -5.91 23.51 -0.43
C ASP A 504 -6.24 24.52 -1.55
N SER A 505 -5.51 24.42 -2.65
CA SER A 505 -6.10 24.74 -3.95
C SER A 505 -6.60 23.44 -4.54
N LYS A 506 -7.88 23.10 -4.31
CA LYS A 506 -8.57 22.06 -5.08
C LYS A 506 -9.09 22.68 -6.38
N PRO A 507 -8.45 22.49 -7.55
CA PRO A 507 -9.16 22.62 -8.80
C PRO A 507 -10.06 21.38 -8.92
N ILE A 508 -11.36 21.54 -8.61
CA ILE A 508 -12.35 20.63 -9.19
C ILE A 508 -12.31 20.92 -10.69
N ILE A 509 -11.80 19.97 -11.47
CA ILE A 509 -11.74 20.07 -12.93
C ILE A 509 -13.11 20.54 -13.45
N ALA A 510 -13.09 21.66 -14.17
CA ALA A 510 -14.26 22.16 -14.85
C ALA A 510 -14.79 21.07 -15.80
N PRO A 511 -16.10 20.73 -15.80
CA PRO A 511 -16.65 19.64 -16.62
C PRO A 511 -16.56 19.83 -18.15
N ASP A 512 -15.94 20.92 -18.62
CA ASP A 512 -15.88 21.31 -20.03
C ASP A 512 -14.52 21.02 -20.70
N GLU A 513 -13.51 20.54 -19.96
CA GLU A 513 -12.28 20.07 -20.60
C GLU A 513 -12.46 18.64 -21.14
N PRO A 514 -12.11 18.39 -22.42
CA PRO A 514 -12.21 17.07 -23.00
C PRO A 514 -11.35 16.08 -22.22
N LYS A 515 -11.94 14.94 -21.85
CA LYS A 515 -11.27 13.86 -21.13
C LYS A 515 -9.99 13.47 -21.89
N LYS A 516 -8.84 13.53 -21.21
CA LYS A 516 -7.55 13.17 -21.82
C LYS A 516 -7.53 11.66 -22.12
N LYS A 517 -6.83 11.25 -23.18
CA LYS A 517 -6.60 9.81 -23.45
C LYS A 517 -5.79 9.17 -22.32
N TYR A 518 -4.79 9.90 -21.83
CA TYR A 518 -3.85 9.48 -20.80
C TYR A 518 -3.74 10.53 -19.70
N GLY A 519 -3.62 10.05 -18.47
CA GLY A 519 -3.17 10.83 -17.33
C GLY A 519 -2.06 10.09 -16.60
N ILE A 520 -1.22 10.82 -15.88
CA ILE A 520 -0.01 10.29 -15.24
C ILE A 520 -0.01 10.68 -13.75
N VAL A 521 0.14 9.67 -12.90
CA VAL A 521 0.42 9.83 -11.46
C VAL A 521 1.84 9.34 -11.19
N ALA A 522 2.66 10.18 -10.58
CA ALA A 522 3.98 9.76 -10.12
C ALA A 522 4.10 9.90 -8.61
N VAL A 523 4.84 9.00 -7.98
CA VAL A 523 5.20 9.10 -6.57
C VAL A 523 6.60 9.67 -6.47
N SER A 524 6.79 10.70 -5.65
CA SER A 524 8.11 11.27 -5.40
C SER A 524 8.21 11.93 -4.04
N ASN A 525 9.45 12.04 -3.56
CA ASN A 525 9.85 12.86 -2.44
C ASN A 525 10.96 13.79 -2.94
N GLY A 526 10.88 15.07 -2.59
CA GLY A 526 11.81 16.11 -3.04
C GLY A 526 11.18 17.01 -4.10
N ALA A 527 11.37 18.32 -3.94
CA ALA A 527 10.78 19.31 -4.84
C ALA A 527 11.34 19.19 -6.27
N GLY A 528 12.63 18.90 -6.42
CA GLY A 528 13.29 18.77 -7.71
C GLY A 528 12.81 17.56 -8.50
N ILE A 529 12.72 16.38 -7.86
CA ILE A 529 12.18 15.17 -8.50
C ILE A 529 10.69 15.36 -8.85
N SER A 530 9.91 15.97 -7.97
CA SER A 530 8.49 16.21 -8.22
C SER A 530 8.27 17.13 -9.42
N GLU A 531 9.04 18.21 -9.51
CA GLU A 531 9.02 19.13 -10.65
C GLU A 531 9.48 18.44 -11.93
N LEU A 532 10.51 17.58 -11.87
CA LEU A 532 10.96 16.79 -13.00
C LEU A 532 9.83 15.92 -13.56
N PHE A 533 9.14 15.14 -12.72
CA PHE A 533 8.01 14.31 -13.18
C PHE A 533 6.90 15.17 -13.80
N ARG A 534 6.61 16.35 -13.25
CA ARG A 534 5.64 17.30 -13.85
C ARG A 534 6.09 17.79 -15.22
N GLN A 535 7.37 18.09 -15.41
CA GLN A 535 7.93 18.49 -16.72
C GLN A 535 7.83 17.38 -17.77
N PHE A 536 7.91 16.12 -17.36
CA PHE A 536 7.67 14.95 -18.23
C PHE A 536 6.19 14.56 -18.37
N GLY A 537 5.27 15.37 -17.84
CA GLY A 537 3.84 15.23 -18.06
C GLY A 537 3.05 14.55 -16.94
N ALA A 538 3.62 14.39 -15.74
CA ALA A 538 2.84 13.96 -14.57
C ALA A 538 1.76 14.99 -14.22
N ASP A 539 0.49 14.55 -14.25
CA ASP A 539 -0.66 15.38 -13.86
C ASP A 539 -0.71 15.55 -12.34
N GLU A 540 -0.50 14.46 -11.61
CA GLU A 540 -0.53 14.43 -10.14
C GLU A 540 0.72 13.80 -9.57
N ILE A 541 1.18 14.38 -8.45
CA ILE A 541 2.27 13.85 -7.65
C ILE A 541 1.68 13.39 -6.32
N VAL A 542 1.84 12.10 -6.02
CA VAL A 542 1.56 11.57 -4.69
C VAL A 542 2.85 11.65 -3.89
N GLU A 543 2.81 12.37 -2.77
CA GLU A 543 3.98 12.42 -1.89
C GLU A 543 4.24 11.03 -1.32
N GLY A 544 5.46 10.54 -1.51
CA GLY A 544 5.86 9.22 -1.05
C GLY A 544 7.32 8.93 -1.29
N GLY A 545 7.89 8.04 -0.49
CA GLY A 545 9.32 7.76 -0.52
C GLY A 545 9.70 6.57 0.37
N GLN A 546 10.97 6.51 0.77
CA GLN A 546 11.49 5.36 1.51
C GLN A 546 10.92 5.21 2.93
N THR A 547 10.54 6.31 3.57
CA THR A 547 10.03 6.38 4.95
C THR A 547 8.57 6.83 5.04
N ASN A 548 7.93 7.15 3.91
CA ASN A 548 6.57 7.64 3.85
C ASN A 548 5.85 6.93 2.69
N ASN A 549 5.23 5.79 2.96
CA ASN A 549 4.48 5.06 1.94
C ASN A 549 3.04 5.59 1.88
N PRO A 550 2.57 6.06 0.71
CA PRO A 550 1.18 6.44 0.52
C PRO A 550 0.28 5.22 0.68
N SER A 551 -0.91 5.48 1.19
CA SER A 551 -1.98 4.50 1.33
C SER A 551 -2.72 4.25 0.02
N THR A 552 -3.53 3.19 0.01
CA THR A 552 -4.47 2.92 -1.09
C THR A 552 -5.43 4.10 -1.31
N CYS A 553 -5.87 4.78 -0.24
CA CYS A 553 -6.74 5.96 -0.32
C CYS A 553 -6.04 7.15 -1.01
N ASP A 554 -4.77 7.39 -0.69
CA ASP A 554 -3.99 8.49 -1.29
C ASP A 554 -3.91 8.35 -2.82
N PHE A 555 -3.77 7.11 -3.31
CA PHE A 555 -3.83 6.82 -4.74
C PHE A 555 -5.23 7.01 -5.34
N ILE A 556 -6.28 6.53 -4.68
CA ILE A 556 -7.66 6.73 -5.14
C ILE A 556 -7.98 8.22 -5.28
N ASP A 557 -7.56 9.02 -4.31
CA ASP A 557 -7.75 10.47 -4.31
C ASP A 557 -6.95 11.12 -5.45
N ALA A 558 -5.71 10.70 -5.69
CA ALA A 558 -4.91 11.17 -6.83
C ALA A 558 -5.54 10.79 -8.19
N PHE A 559 -6.09 9.58 -8.33
CA PHE A 559 -6.79 9.17 -9.55
C PHE A 559 -8.05 10.00 -9.78
N GLY A 560 -8.76 10.34 -8.70
CA GLY A 560 -9.96 11.17 -8.73
C GLY A 560 -9.71 12.62 -9.17
N LYS A 561 -8.50 13.13 -8.99
CA LYS A 561 -8.08 14.47 -9.45
C LYS A 561 -7.81 14.52 -10.96
N ILE A 562 -7.67 13.38 -11.65
CA ILE A 562 -7.30 13.33 -13.07
C ILE A 562 -8.51 13.03 -13.95
N ASN A 563 -8.81 13.93 -14.89
CA ASN A 563 -9.84 13.71 -15.92
C ASN A 563 -9.26 12.99 -17.17
N ALA A 564 -8.95 11.70 -17.04
CA ALA A 564 -8.39 10.87 -18.11
C ALA A 564 -9.10 9.51 -18.25
N GLU A 565 -9.09 8.93 -19.46
CA GLU A 565 -9.64 7.59 -19.73
C GLU A 565 -8.77 6.47 -19.15
N ASN A 566 -7.45 6.64 -19.27
CA ASN A 566 -6.44 5.72 -18.78
C ASN A 566 -5.44 6.48 -17.92
N ILE A 567 -5.08 5.96 -16.75
CA ILE A 567 -4.12 6.56 -15.82
C ILE A 567 -2.93 5.63 -15.69
N PHE A 568 -1.73 6.15 -15.91
CA PHE A 568 -0.47 5.44 -15.63
C PHE A 568 0.08 5.89 -14.29
N VAL A 569 0.41 4.93 -13.44
CA VAL A 569 0.93 5.18 -12.09
C VAL A 569 2.37 4.73 -12.02
N PHE A 570 3.25 5.60 -11.56
CA PHE A 570 4.68 5.36 -11.36
C PHE A 570 4.98 5.34 -9.85
N PRO A 571 4.94 4.17 -9.19
CA PRO A 571 5.09 4.07 -7.73
C PRO A 571 6.49 4.46 -7.24
N ASN A 572 7.50 4.31 -8.10
CA ASN A 572 8.89 4.73 -7.87
C ASN A 572 9.57 4.21 -6.59
N ASN A 573 8.94 3.25 -5.92
CA ASN A 573 9.42 2.54 -4.77
C ASN A 573 8.75 1.16 -4.74
N GLY A 574 9.56 0.11 -4.54
CA GLY A 574 9.07 -1.27 -4.45
C GLY A 574 8.05 -1.53 -3.31
N ASN A 575 8.05 -0.73 -2.24
CA ASN A 575 7.09 -0.85 -1.14
C ASN A 575 5.72 -0.21 -1.45
N ILE A 576 5.63 0.57 -2.53
CA ILE A 576 4.44 1.34 -2.88
C ILE A 576 3.63 0.64 -4.00
N ILE A 577 4.28 -0.22 -4.80
CA ILE A 577 3.66 -0.92 -5.94
C ILE A 577 2.38 -1.66 -5.53
N MET A 578 2.40 -2.37 -4.39
CA MET A 578 1.24 -3.15 -3.94
C MET A 578 0.05 -2.26 -3.58
N ALA A 579 0.29 -1.13 -2.89
CA ALA A 579 -0.77 -0.18 -2.55
C ALA A 579 -1.37 0.50 -3.79
N ALA A 580 -0.52 0.88 -4.75
CA ALA A 580 -0.95 1.42 -6.04
C ALA A 580 -1.77 0.41 -6.85
N ALA A 581 -1.34 -0.86 -6.88
CA ALA A 581 -2.06 -1.94 -7.58
C ALA A 581 -3.42 -2.24 -6.93
N GLN A 582 -3.48 -2.24 -5.60
CA GLN A 582 -4.74 -2.37 -4.87
C GLN A 582 -5.68 -1.19 -5.17
N ALA A 583 -5.18 0.04 -5.18
CA ALA A 583 -5.97 1.21 -5.54
C ALA A 583 -6.49 1.13 -6.98
N ALA A 584 -5.66 0.63 -7.91
CA ALA A 584 -6.03 0.42 -9.31
C ALA A 584 -7.17 -0.60 -9.49
N GLU A 585 -7.22 -1.64 -8.66
CA GLU A 585 -8.29 -2.64 -8.69
C GLU A 585 -9.63 -2.10 -8.14
N ILE A 586 -9.56 -1.21 -7.14
CA ILE A 586 -10.74 -0.65 -6.46
C ILE A 586 -11.33 0.55 -7.22
N TYR A 587 -10.50 1.31 -7.95
CA TYR A 587 -10.92 2.54 -8.61
C TYR A 587 -11.72 2.29 -9.89
N GLU A 588 -12.92 2.87 -9.98
CA GLU A 588 -13.84 2.67 -11.12
C GLU A 588 -13.87 3.86 -12.11
N GLY A 589 -13.23 5.00 -11.78
CA GLY A 589 -13.35 6.24 -12.57
C GLY A 589 -12.57 6.27 -13.89
N ALA A 590 -11.51 5.46 -13.99
CA ALA A 590 -10.65 5.31 -15.16
C ALA A 590 -9.96 3.94 -15.14
N LYS A 591 -9.40 3.52 -16.28
CA LYS A 591 -8.52 2.34 -16.29
C LYS A 591 -7.15 2.72 -15.75
N VAL A 592 -6.71 2.08 -14.67
CA VAL A 592 -5.43 2.38 -14.02
C VAL A 592 -4.41 1.31 -14.35
N TYR A 593 -3.21 1.73 -14.76
CA TYR A 593 -2.10 0.89 -15.16
C TYR A 593 -0.88 1.22 -14.28
N VAL A 594 -0.50 0.29 -13.42
CA VAL A 594 0.65 0.47 -12.52
C VAL A 594 1.93 0.02 -13.22
N ILE A 595 2.85 0.97 -13.43
CA ILE A 595 4.19 0.71 -13.95
C ILE A 595 5.02 0.08 -12.82
N PRO A 596 5.77 -1.02 -13.06
CA PRO A 596 6.57 -1.67 -12.02
C PRO A 596 7.87 -0.90 -11.70
N SER A 597 7.82 0.43 -11.60
CA SER A 597 8.98 1.27 -11.25
C SER A 597 9.32 1.13 -9.76
N LYS A 598 10.46 0.51 -9.47
CA LYS A 598 10.92 0.23 -8.10
C LYS A 598 11.81 1.32 -7.50
N SER A 599 12.19 2.32 -8.30
CA SER A 599 13.02 3.45 -7.92
C SER A 599 12.62 4.69 -8.72
N ILE A 600 13.00 5.88 -8.23
CA ILE A 600 12.83 7.15 -8.94
C ILE A 600 13.48 7.10 -10.33
N GLY A 601 14.68 6.53 -10.43
CA GLY A 601 15.38 6.36 -11.69
C GLY A 601 14.62 5.49 -12.70
N ALA A 602 14.05 4.37 -12.24
CA ALA A 602 13.21 3.52 -13.08
C ALA A 602 11.95 4.25 -13.55
N GLY A 603 11.34 5.06 -12.68
CA GLY A 603 10.19 5.89 -13.04
C GLY A 603 10.51 6.95 -14.07
N TYR A 604 11.62 7.67 -13.87
CA TYR A 604 12.11 8.71 -14.76
C TYR A 604 12.35 8.17 -16.17
N VAL A 605 13.11 7.08 -16.29
CA VAL A 605 13.45 6.50 -17.59
C VAL A 605 12.24 5.88 -18.27
N ALA A 606 11.34 5.25 -17.50
CA ALA A 606 10.08 4.75 -18.05
C ALA A 606 9.25 5.89 -18.64
N LEU A 607 9.00 6.95 -17.87
CA LEU A 607 8.15 8.06 -18.30
C LEU A 607 8.76 8.81 -19.49
N SER A 608 10.07 9.07 -19.47
CA SER A 608 10.74 9.79 -20.56
C SER A 608 10.83 8.98 -21.86
N SER A 609 10.77 7.65 -21.79
CA SER A 609 10.82 6.77 -22.95
C SER A 609 9.46 6.46 -23.55
N MET A 610 8.37 6.69 -22.83
CA MET A 610 7.01 6.37 -23.27
C MET A 610 6.50 7.37 -24.31
N ASN A 611 6.00 6.87 -25.44
CA ASN A 611 5.38 7.71 -26.45
C ASN A 611 3.85 7.69 -26.36
N PHE A 612 3.30 8.71 -25.70
CA PHE A 612 1.85 8.87 -25.52
C PHE A 612 1.09 9.25 -26.81
N GLU A 613 1.77 9.51 -27.92
CA GLU A 613 1.13 9.82 -29.20
C GLU A 613 0.73 8.54 -29.97
N GLY A 614 -0.58 8.29 -30.06
CA GLY A 614 -1.12 7.25 -30.94
C GLY A 614 -0.91 5.79 -30.49
N SER A 615 -0.08 5.55 -29.47
CA SER A 615 0.07 4.25 -28.83
C SER A 615 -1.19 3.84 -28.06
N GLU A 616 -1.38 2.54 -27.87
CA GLU A 616 -2.41 1.94 -27.00
C GLU A 616 -1.81 1.63 -25.62
N PRO A 617 -2.64 1.52 -24.55
CA PRO A 617 -2.12 1.36 -23.19
C PRO A 617 -1.17 0.17 -23.00
N GLU A 618 -1.43 -0.96 -23.64
CA GLU A 618 -0.59 -2.15 -23.54
C GLU A 618 0.77 -1.99 -24.23
N ALA A 619 0.87 -1.16 -25.28
CA ALA A 619 2.15 -0.83 -25.91
C ALA A 619 2.98 0.06 -25.00
N LEU A 620 2.36 1.06 -24.38
CA LEU A 620 2.98 1.96 -23.40
C LEU A 620 3.53 1.21 -22.18
N LEU A 621 2.81 0.20 -21.69
CA LEU A 621 3.30 -0.69 -20.64
C LEU A 621 4.56 -1.45 -21.07
N GLY A 622 4.56 -2.02 -22.28
CA GLY A 622 5.72 -2.74 -22.82
C GLY A 622 6.93 -1.84 -23.02
N GLU A 623 6.73 -0.61 -23.50
CA GLU A 623 7.78 0.41 -23.63
C GLU A 623 8.39 0.76 -22.25
N ALA A 624 7.56 0.97 -21.24
CA ALA A 624 8.00 1.25 -19.88
C ALA A 624 8.80 0.08 -19.27
N GLU A 625 8.31 -1.16 -19.41
CA GLU A 625 8.99 -2.36 -18.92
C GLU A 625 10.35 -2.56 -19.62
N GLU A 626 10.41 -2.33 -20.94
CA GLU A 626 11.65 -2.43 -21.70
C GLU A 626 12.66 -1.36 -21.28
N ALA A 627 12.21 -0.12 -21.07
CA ALA A 627 13.05 0.98 -20.60
C ALA A 627 13.62 0.67 -19.21
N ILE A 628 12.78 0.24 -18.26
CA ILE A 628 13.22 -0.16 -16.91
C ILE A 628 14.22 -1.32 -16.97
N GLY A 629 14.03 -2.26 -17.90
CA GLY A 629 14.90 -3.43 -18.05
C GLY A 629 16.32 -3.13 -18.55
N ARG A 630 16.56 -1.94 -19.13
CA ARG A 630 17.88 -1.54 -19.66
C ARG A 630 18.76 -0.83 -18.63
N ILE A 631 18.15 -0.24 -17.61
CA ILE A 631 18.85 0.58 -16.64
C ILE A 631 19.42 -0.24 -15.47
N VAL A 632 20.46 0.30 -14.87
CA VAL A 632 20.93 -0.11 -13.54
C VAL A 632 20.73 1.07 -12.60
N ALA A 633 19.74 0.93 -11.72
CA ALA A 633 19.48 1.91 -10.66
C ALA A 633 20.35 1.61 -9.44
N ALA A 634 20.99 2.64 -8.91
CA ALA A 634 21.76 2.57 -7.68
C ALA A 634 21.53 3.79 -6.79
N SER A 635 21.94 3.69 -5.54
CA SER A 635 21.80 4.74 -4.55
C SER A 635 22.92 4.66 -3.53
N ILE A 636 23.25 5.77 -2.89
CA ILE A 636 24.04 5.74 -1.66
C ILE A 636 23.19 6.15 -0.47
N SER A 637 23.47 5.54 0.68
CA SER A 637 22.77 5.79 1.95
C SER A 637 23.78 5.76 3.09
N PRO A 638 23.58 6.53 4.17
CA PRO A 638 24.27 6.24 5.42
C PRO A 638 23.79 4.88 5.98
N ALA A 639 24.72 4.12 6.56
CA ALA A 639 24.44 2.90 7.29
C ALA A 639 24.07 3.24 8.74
N ILE A 640 22.92 2.73 9.20
CA ILE A 640 22.40 2.98 10.55
C ILE A 640 22.78 1.92 11.58
N ARG A 641 23.50 0.88 11.15
CA ARG A 641 23.98 -0.23 11.99
C ARG A 641 25.07 -1.02 11.30
N ASP A 642 25.81 -1.79 12.08
CA ASP A 642 26.71 -2.82 11.56
C ASP A 642 25.92 -3.94 10.86
N ALA A 643 26.41 -4.40 9.73
CA ALA A 643 25.83 -5.53 9.00
C ALA A 643 26.85 -6.24 8.11
N ASP A 644 26.71 -7.56 7.98
CA ASP A 644 27.39 -8.34 6.94
C ASP A 644 26.37 -8.74 5.89
N MET A 645 26.45 -8.16 4.70
CA MET A 645 25.51 -8.46 3.60
C MET A 645 26.28 -8.67 2.30
N ASN A 646 25.99 -9.76 1.58
CA ASN A 646 26.62 -10.09 0.30
C ASN A 646 28.17 -10.10 0.34
N GLY A 647 28.75 -10.42 1.50
CA GLY A 647 30.20 -10.40 1.70
C GLY A 647 30.83 -9.01 1.84
N VAL A 648 30.01 -7.95 1.93
CA VAL A 648 30.42 -6.59 2.28
C VAL A 648 30.20 -6.39 3.79
N HIS A 649 31.25 -6.02 4.49
CA HIS A 649 31.16 -5.62 5.90
C HIS A 649 30.79 -4.14 5.97
N VAL A 650 29.64 -3.85 6.56
CA VAL A 650 29.11 -2.50 6.75
C VAL A 650 29.29 -2.12 8.21
N ASN A 651 29.92 -0.98 8.48
CA ASN A 651 29.96 -0.40 9.81
C ASN A 651 28.88 0.68 9.96
N GLU A 652 28.32 0.81 11.15
CA GLU A 652 27.46 1.94 11.51
C GLU A 652 28.17 3.27 11.22
N GLY A 653 27.50 4.15 10.49
CA GLY A 653 28.03 5.45 10.06
C GLY A 653 28.79 5.44 8.73
N ASP A 654 29.13 4.27 8.17
CA ASP A 654 29.67 4.20 6.81
C ASP A 654 28.61 4.68 5.79
N THR A 655 29.07 5.15 4.64
CA THR A 655 28.20 5.33 3.47
C THR A 655 28.22 4.06 2.62
N ILE A 656 27.05 3.46 2.45
CA ILE A 656 26.86 2.26 1.64
C ILE A 656 26.36 2.61 0.25
N GLY A 657 26.85 1.90 -0.76
CA GLY A 657 26.33 1.94 -2.13
C GLY A 657 25.54 0.69 -2.45
N ILE A 658 24.33 0.90 -2.98
CA ILE A 658 23.32 -0.12 -3.19
C ILE A 658 23.00 -0.19 -4.69
N VAL A 659 23.07 -1.39 -5.27
CA VAL A 659 22.66 -1.66 -6.66
C VAL A 659 21.59 -2.74 -6.61
N ALA A 660 20.41 -2.49 -7.18
CA ALA A 660 19.32 -3.49 -7.22
C ALA A 660 18.98 -4.15 -5.85
N LYS A 661 19.06 -3.40 -4.74
CA LYS A 661 18.92 -3.85 -3.34
C LYS A 661 20.07 -4.72 -2.80
N GLU A 662 21.20 -4.77 -3.49
CA GLU A 662 22.42 -5.40 -2.99
C GLU A 662 23.41 -4.32 -2.56
N ILE A 663 23.92 -4.44 -1.34
CA ILE A 663 25.02 -3.58 -0.89
C ILE A 663 26.28 -4.07 -1.59
N VAL A 664 26.85 -3.20 -2.41
CA VAL A 664 28.05 -3.52 -3.17
C VAL A 664 29.28 -2.85 -2.59
N ILE A 665 29.13 -1.78 -1.82
CA ILE A 665 30.24 -1.02 -1.25
C ILE A 665 29.85 -0.43 0.10
N SER A 666 30.81 -0.34 1.02
CA SER A 666 30.72 0.36 2.30
C SER A 666 32.01 1.14 2.49
N GLU A 667 31.93 2.46 2.57
CA GLU A 667 33.10 3.33 2.73
C GLU A 667 32.83 4.39 3.81
N PRO A 668 33.86 4.84 4.55
CA PRO A 668 33.68 5.81 5.64
C PRO A 668 33.18 7.18 5.21
N THR A 669 33.35 7.54 3.93
CA THR A 669 32.95 8.85 3.40
C THR A 669 32.03 8.71 2.21
N ARG A 670 31.13 9.69 2.07
CA ARG A 670 30.18 9.79 0.96
C ARG A 670 30.87 9.86 -0.39
N GLU A 671 31.94 10.64 -0.48
CA GLU A 671 32.76 10.79 -1.69
C GLU A 671 33.35 9.45 -2.14
N ALA A 672 33.98 8.70 -1.22
CA ALA A 672 34.57 7.41 -1.53
C ALA A 672 33.52 6.39 -1.98
N ALA A 673 32.37 6.36 -1.28
CA ALA A 673 31.25 5.50 -1.65
C ALA A 673 30.68 5.86 -3.03
N ALA A 674 30.51 7.15 -3.35
CA ALA A 674 30.01 7.62 -4.64
C ALA A 674 30.97 7.27 -5.77
N HIS A 675 32.27 7.54 -5.62
CA HIS A 675 33.29 7.19 -6.60
C HIS A 675 33.35 5.68 -6.85
N GLY A 676 33.39 4.89 -5.78
CA GLY A 676 33.45 3.43 -5.88
C GLY A 676 32.18 2.82 -6.46
N LEU A 677 31.01 3.38 -6.16
CA LEU A 677 29.73 2.95 -6.75
C LEU A 677 29.68 3.26 -8.25
N VAL A 678 30.08 4.45 -8.68
CA VAL A 678 30.12 4.80 -10.10
C VAL A 678 31.09 3.91 -10.86
N ASP A 679 32.27 3.65 -10.29
CA ASP A 679 33.23 2.75 -10.91
C ASP A 679 32.67 1.35 -11.13
N LYS A 680 31.92 0.82 -10.16
CA LYS A 680 31.23 -0.47 -10.28
C LYS A 680 30.12 -0.45 -11.32
N LEU A 681 29.34 0.64 -11.39
CA LEU A 681 28.26 0.77 -12.37
C LEU A 681 28.78 0.82 -13.81
N LEU A 682 29.96 1.40 -14.02
CA LEU A 682 30.55 1.60 -15.34
C LEU A 682 31.62 0.54 -15.69
N GLU A 683 31.92 -0.40 -14.79
CA GLU A 683 32.98 -1.40 -14.95
C GLU A 683 32.81 -2.27 -16.20
N SER A 684 31.57 -2.60 -16.56
CA SER A 684 31.24 -3.41 -17.73
C SER A 684 31.49 -2.70 -19.06
N GLY A 685 31.58 -1.36 -19.06
CA GLY A 685 31.79 -0.54 -20.26
C GLY A 685 30.65 -0.58 -21.28
N ASP A 686 29.50 -1.15 -20.93
CA ASP A 686 28.29 -1.22 -21.76
C ASP A 686 27.27 -0.11 -21.42
N LYS A 687 27.61 0.75 -20.46
CA LYS A 687 26.83 1.91 -20.03
C LYS A 687 27.41 3.19 -20.62
N PHE A 688 26.57 3.96 -21.30
CA PHE A 688 26.99 5.15 -22.04
C PHE A 688 26.40 6.44 -21.48
N MET A 689 25.38 6.34 -20.64
CA MET A 689 24.75 7.49 -19.98
C MET A 689 24.61 7.23 -18.48
N LEU A 690 24.90 8.26 -17.68
CA LEU A 690 24.75 8.24 -16.23
C LEU A 690 23.97 9.48 -15.78
N THR A 691 22.76 9.27 -15.28
CA THR A 691 21.99 10.34 -14.61
C THR A 691 22.20 10.25 -13.10
N VAL A 692 22.57 11.37 -12.49
CA VAL A 692 22.84 11.50 -11.05
C VAL A 692 21.86 12.49 -10.45
N PHE A 693 21.03 12.03 -9.51
CA PHE A 693 20.17 12.90 -8.70
C PHE A 693 20.83 13.16 -7.37
N TYR A 694 21.08 14.41 -7.02
CA TYR A 694 21.65 14.77 -5.71
C TYR A 694 20.57 15.33 -4.78
N GLY A 695 20.64 14.93 -3.51
CA GLY A 695 19.64 15.23 -2.48
C GLY A 695 20.01 16.47 -1.64
N LYS A 696 19.16 16.79 -0.64
CA LYS A 696 19.35 17.97 0.23
C LYS A 696 20.69 17.97 0.98
N ASP A 697 21.20 16.79 1.30
CA ASP A 697 22.43 16.62 2.06
C ASP A 697 23.69 16.67 1.21
N ALA A 698 23.58 16.63 -0.12
CA ALA A 698 24.69 16.76 -1.05
C ALA A 698 24.90 18.23 -1.41
N THR A 699 26.12 18.72 -1.20
CA THR A 699 26.48 20.09 -1.54
C THR A 699 26.72 20.25 -3.05
N ALA A 700 26.60 21.48 -3.55
CA ALA A 700 26.90 21.79 -4.94
C ALA A 700 28.39 21.53 -5.26
N GLU A 701 29.26 21.76 -4.27
CA GLU A 701 30.69 21.47 -4.35
C GLU A 701 30.96 19.97 -4.49
N GLU A 702 30.39 19.12 -3.60
CA GLU A 702 30.53 17.65 -3.70
C GLU A 702 30.01 17.12 -5.04
N SER A 703 28.89 17.67 -5.52
CA SER A 703 28.30 17.26 -6.81
C SER A 703 29.21 17.62 -7.98
N SER A 704 29.82 18.81 -7.93
CA SER A 704 30.79 19.26 -8.95
C SER A 704 32.08 18.44 -8.93
N GLU A 705 32.54 18.03 -7.75
CA GLU A 705 33.70 17.15 -7.58
C GLU A 705 33.43 15.75 -8.15
N LEU A 706 32.25 15.18 -7.87
CA LEU A 706 31.83 13.92 -8.45
C LEU A 706 31.72 14.00 -9.98
N GLU A 707 31.15 15.07 -10.52
CA GLU A 707 31.10 15.30 -11.97
C GLU A 707 32.50 15.33 -12.60
N ALA A 708 33.43 16.07 -11.98
CA ALA A 708 34.82 16.14 -12.43
C ALA A 708 35.52 14.78 -12.38
N TYR A 709 35.27 13.98 -11.34
CA TYR A 709 35.79 12.63 -11.20
C TYR A 709 35.30 11.72 -12.35
N ILE A 710 33.99 11.74 -12.62
CA ILE A 710 33.38 10.92 -13.68
C ILE A 710 33.94 11.31 -15.04
N LEU A 711 34.00 12.61 -15.35
CA LEU A 711 34.53 13.10 -16.62
C LEU A 711 36.00 12.73 -16.84
N ALA A 712 36.81 12.74 -15.77
CA ALA A 712 38.22 12.40 -15.84
C ALA A 712 38.46 10.89 -16.05
N LYS A 713 37.66 10.04 -15.38
CA LYS A 713 37.87 8.59 -15.37
C LYS A 713 37.09 7.84 -16.45
N HIS A 714 35.90 8.33 -16.78
CA HIS A 714 34.95 7.74 -17.73
C HIS A 714 34.55 8.75 -18.83
N PRO A 715 35.50 9.27 -19.63
CA PRO A 715 35.27 10.39 -20.56
C PRO A 715 34.32 10.06 -21.73
N THR A 716 33.96 8.79 -21.91
CA THR A 716 33.01 8.32 -22.93
C THR A 716 31.58 8.24 -22.45
N VAL A 717 31.34 8.46 -21.15
CA VAL A 717 30.01 8.38 -20.53
C VAL A 717 29.41 9.78 -20.45
N GLU A 718 28.23 9.94 -21.04
CA GLU A 718 27.46 11.17 -20.94
C GLU A 718 26.81 11.27 -19.55
N THR A 719 27.09 12.35 -18.83
CA THR A 719 26.67 12.47 -17.43
C THR A 719 25.74 13.66 -17.24
N TYR A 720 24.65 13.45 -16.52
CA TYR A 720 23.64 14.47 -16.21
C TYR A 720 23.46 14.58 -14.69
N PHE A 721 23.56 15.79 -14.14
CA PHE A 721 23.31 16.07 -12.73
C PHE A 721 21.98 16.81 -12.57
N ILE A 722 21.11 16.29 -11.71
CA ILE A 722 19.79 16.83 -11.43
C ILE A 722 19.68 17.10 -9.93
N ASP A 723 19.32 18.33 -9.56
CA ASP A 723 18.92 18.66 -8.19
C ASP A 723 17.61 17.95 -7.87
N GLY A 724 17.67 16.84 -7.16
CA GLY A 724 16.50 16.05 -6.83
C GLY A 724 15.82 16.53 -5.54
N GLY A 725 16.60 17.09 -4.60
CA GLY A 725 16.10 17.58 -3.32
C GLY A 725 15.48 16.50 -2.43
N GLN A 726 15.77 15.22 -2.67
CA GLN A 726 15.33 14.11 -1.82
C GLN A 726 16.04 14.14 -0.45
N GLU A 727 15.39 13.60 0.57
CA GLU A 727 15.86 13.66 1.96
C GLU A 727 16.71 12.47 2.38
N VAL A 728 16.39 11.26 1.92
CA VAL A 728 16.98 10.02 2.45
C VAL A 728 18.30 9.66 1.76
N TYR A 729 18.36 9.78 0.43
CA TYR A 729 19.50 9.33 -0.36
C TYR A 729 20.29 10.53 -0.88
N PRO A 730 21.54 10.74 -0.43
CA PRO A 730 22.37 11.85 -0.92
C PRO A 730 22.59 11.81 -2.43
N TYR A 731 22.75 10.62 -3.01
CA TYR A 731 22.78 10.44 -4.46
C TYR A 731 21.97 9.23 -4.91
N LEU A 732 21.25 9.38 -6.02
CA LEU A 732 20.66 8.30 -6.82
C LEU A 732 21.34 8.29 -8.18
N PHE A 733 21.68 7.10 -8.68
CA PHE A 733 22.34 6.89 -9.95
C PHE A 733 21.46 6.05 -10.87
N VAL A 734 21.43 6.43 -12.14
CA VAL A 734 20.77 5.69 -13.22
C VAL A 734 21.77 5.52 -14.34
N ALA A 735 22.30 4.30 -14.50
CA ALA A 735 23.20 3.96 -15.58
C ALA A 735 22.43 3.24 -16.70
N GLU A 736 22.55 3.73 -17.94
CA GLU A 736 21.86 3.18 -19.12
C GLU A 736 22.80 2.50 -20.10
#